data_AF-A0A1Y4ERR0-F1
#
_entry.id   AF-A0A1Y4ERR0-F1
#
_cell.length_a   1.000
_cell.length_b   1.000
_cell.length_c   1.000
_cell.angle_alpha   90.00
_cell.angle_beta   90.00
_cell.angle_gamma   90.00
#
_symmetry.space_group_name_H-M   'P 1'
#
loop_
_entity.id
_entity.type
_entity.pdbx_description
1 polymer ?
#
loop_
_entity_poly.entity_id
_entity_poly.type
_entity_poly.pdbx_seq_one_letter_code
_entity_poly.pdbx_strand_id
1 'polypeptide(L)'
;MNAVLTPSIKLVPNSDETYDLILEYNGIDVEFAEELDVQKSIKSHSKTITKSILSQAKKVKIKSVKVLVSGVLVATVAFSSFLSALATTDRYIMGYLYRGNDIQQIEYVNQTNNALDTVSPSYFNIREDGSLKLNYLSSYFIKSMHDRGIKVVPFLSNHWNRTAGINALQNVESLSTQIADYIEEYNLDGVNVDIENVTHEQRDQYTEFVRLLREKVPAHKEISVAVAANPNNWQVGWHGSYDYSALAEYADHLLIMAYDEHYEGSEAGPVASINFVENSIKYALSKTAPDKIVVGVPFYGRVWSLDDNRIVGKGASTKTIQEIIQNCDATVTYDEASQSAKVEFTITESSGQYTVGGDFVLQPGRYVAWFETDQSYQEKLNLIEKYNLKGAGAWSLGQEDISIWDHYEDWVNGDVADEELGADPPIVELPAPPTGDSTDSPSEETYSNAWIKADQINVPIYKNENLKGKIVATLSGGTAVTVLKEAGNGAYQVQLSDDQVGYISSSYVTFEKQEPTPEQIPDSSTPSVPSSETFLYEVKAGDSLWKLAERYLGDGSRYPEIMELNGLTSTTIFQGMQLQIPGSSEGSQPGDSYVNYTVKRGDSLWKIARAQLGSGSRYPEIMELNGLTSATIYPGQILKLPK
;
A
#
# COMPACT_ATOMS: atom_id res chain seq x y z
N MET A 1 6.01 -31.44 -16.25
CA MET A 1 6.94 -30.31 -16.09
C MET A 1 6.92 -29.50 -17.38
N ASN A 2 6.00 -28.54 -17.51
CA ASN A 2 6.07 -27.57 -18.60
C ASN A 2 6.93 -26.41 -18.09
N ALA A 3 8.07 -26.21 -18.73
CA ALA A 3 8.96 -25.10 -18.39
C ALA A 3 8.29 -23.78 -18.80
N VAL A 4 8.18 -22.86 -17.84
CA VAL A 4 7.76 -21.48 -18.07
C VAL A 4 8.73 -20.83 -19.07
N LEU A 5 8.22 -20.40 -20.22
CA LEU A 5 9.02 -19.74 -21.27
C LEU A 5 9.03 -18.22 -21.05
N THR A 6 9.90 -17.74 -20.16
CA THR A 6 10.14 -16.30 -20.03
C THR A 6 11.13 -15.85 -21.11
N PRO A 7 10.80 -14.86 -21.97
CA PRO A 7 11.73 -14.40 -22.99
C PRO A 7 12.89 -13.63 -22.36
N SER A 8 14.08 -13.75 -22.94
CA SER A 8 15.15 -12.80 -22.65
C SER A 8 14.87 -11.48 -23.37
N ILE A 9 15.08 -10.36 -22.68
CA ILE A 9 14.79 -9.02 -23.19
C ILE A 9 16.09 -8.29 -23.49
N LYS A 10 16.23 -7.75 -24.71
CA LYS A 10 17.40 -6.95 -25.12
C LYS A 10 16.96 -5.67 -25.83
N LEU A 11 17.74 -4.60 -25.66
CA LEU A 11 17.59 -3.37 -26.45
C LEU A 11 18.70 -3.29 -27.48
N VAL A 12 18.33 -3.05 -28.74
CA VAL A 12 19.26 -2.88 -29.85
C VAL A 12 19.14 -1.46 -30.38
N PRO A 13 20.21 -0.65 -30.36
CA PRO A 13 20.17 0.72 -30.87
C PRO A 13 20.04 0.74 -32.40
N ASN A 14 19.21 1.65 -32.90
CA ASN A 14 19.05 1.98 -34.31
C ASN A 14 19.92 3.18 -34.68
N SER A 15 20.14 3.40 -35.98
CA SER A 15 20.93 4.54 -36.50
C SER A 15 20.26 5.91 -36.30
N ASP A 16 19.00 5.95 -35.88
CA ASP A 16 18.17 7.16 -35.70
C ASP A 16 17.94 7.51 -34.22
N GLU A 17 18.85 7.10 -33.33
CA GLU A 17 18.78 7.30 -31.87
C GLU A 17 17.56 6.63 -31.20
N THR A 18 16.86 5.75 -31.93
CA THR A 18 15.81 4.89 -31.36
C THR A 18 16.34 3.50 -31.04
N TYR A 19 15.52 2.67 -30.38
CA TYR A 19 15.87 1.29 -30.04
C TYR A 19 14.80 0.32 -30.55
N ASP A 20 15.23 -0.87 -30.94
CA ASP A 20 14.37 -2.04 -31.08
C ASP A 20 14.44 -2.89 -29.81
N LEU A 21 13.27 -3.28 -29.32
CA LEU A 21 13.14 -4.22 -28.20
C LEU A 21 13.09 -5.65 -28.76
N ILE A 22 14.01 -6.51 -28.33
CA ILE A 22 14.08 -7.91 -28.73
C ILE A 22 13.52 -8.78 -27.60
N LEU A 23 12.50 -9.58 -27.91
CA LEU A 23 11.98 -10.65 -27.05
C LEU A 23 12.47 -11.98 -27.63
N GLU A 24 13.42 -12.63 -26.97
CA GLU A 24 14.05 -13.86 -27.46
C GLU A 24 13.65 -15.05 -26.59
N TYR A 25 12.87 -15.96 -27.18
CA TYR A 25 12.41 -17.21 -26.59
C TYR A 25 13.33 -18.36 -27.01
N ASN A 26 13.85 -19.11 -26.03
CA ASN A 26 14.63 -20.32 -26.28
C ASN A 26 13.69 -21.53 -26.21
N GLY A 27 13.34 -22.11 -27.36
CA GLY A 27 12.49 -23.30 -27.42
C GLY A 27 13.23 -24.50 -28.01
N ILE A 28 13.31 -25.57 -27.22
CA ILE A 28 13.48 -26.95 -27.71
C ILE A 28 12.14 -27.37 -28.36
N ASP A 29 12.27 -28.11 -29.48
CA ASP A 29 11.25 -28.74 -30.33
C ASP A 29 10.44 -27.83 -31.28
N VAL A 30 10.98 -27.67 -32.49
CA VAL A 30 10.52 -26.82 -33.61
C VAL A 30 9.46 -27.50 -34.49
N GLU A 31 8.55 -28.31 -33.92
CA GLU A 31 7.56 -29.06 -34.74
C GLU A 31 6.08 -28.73 -34.49
N PHE A 32 5.77 -27.64 -33.77
CA PHE A 32 4.39 -27.17 -33.53
C PHE A 32 4.16 -25.68 -33.86
N ALA A 33 4.95 -25.11 -34.76
CA ALA A 33 4.86 -23.69 -35.12
C ALA A 33 3.66 -23.30 -36.02
N GLU A 34 2.76 -24.23 -36.36
CA GLU A 34 1.53 -23.90 -37.12
C GLU A 34 0.24 -23.81 -36.27
N GLU A 35 0.26 -24.14 -34.97
CA GLU A 35 -0.95 -24.11 -34.12
C GLU A 35 -0.85 -23.26 -32.84
N LEU A 36 0.29 -22.62 -32.58
CA LEU A 36 0.40 -21.69 -31.47
C LEU A 36 -0.09 -20.31 -31.89
N ASP A 37 -1.32 -19.99 -31.49
CA ASP A 37 -1.82 -18.61 -31.44
C ASP A 37 -0.94 -17.80 -30.48
N VAL A 38 0.14 -17.23 -31.02
CA VAL A 38 1.15 -16.41 -30.31
C VAL A 38 0.50 -15.29 -29.49
N GLN A 39 -0.73 -14.87 -29.83
CA GLN A 39 -1.50 -13.91 -29.03
C GLN A 39 -1.89 -14.43 -27.65
N LYS A 40 -2.15 -15.73 -27.46
CA LYS A 40 -2.53 -16.29 -26.16
C LYS A 40 -1.34 -16.43 -25.21
N SER A 41 -0.17 -16.86 -25.71
CA SER A 41 1.04 -17.00 -24.88
C SER A 41 1.61 -15.66 -24.41
N ILE A 42 1.32 -14.56 -25.12
CA ILE A 42 1.73 -13.20 -24.73
C ILE A 42 0.82 -12.63 -23.63
N LYS A 43 -0.42 -13.11 -23.49
CA LYS A 43 -1.42 -12.57 -22.55
C LYS A 43 -1.08 -12.87 -21.09
N SER A 44 -0.75 -14.11 -20.72
CA SER A 44 -0.59 -14.50 -19.30
C SER A 44 0.71 -14.02 -18.61
N HIS A 45 1.55 -13.22 -19.27
CA HIS A 45 2.80 -12.69 -18.70
C HIS A 45 2.95 -11.18 -18.93
N SER A 46 1.83 -10.54 -19.27
CA SER A 46 1.75 -9.21 -19.84
C SER A 46 2.29 -8.12 -18.91
N LYS A 47 1.87 -7.97 -17.64
CA LYS A 47 2.30 -6.80 -16.84
C LYS A 47 3.78 -6.82 -16.42
N THR A 48 4.40 -7.94 -16.01
CA THR A 48 5.84 -7.92 -15.61
C THR A 48 6.74 -7.56 -16.79
N ILE A 49 6.44 -8.13 -17.97
CA ILE A 49 7.12 -7.82 -19.21
C ILE A 49 6.78 -6.37 -19.63
N THR A 50 5.52 -5.95 -19.57
CA THR A 50 5.07 -4.58 -19.91
C THR A 50 5.64 -3.53 -18.98
N LYS A 51 5.69 -3.74 -17.67
CA LYS A 51 6.29 -2.83 -16.67
C LYS A 51 7.81 -2.78 -16.81
N SER A 52 8.47 -3.93 -17.03
CA SER A 52 9.91 -3.97 -17.36
C SER A 52 10.20 -3.20 -18.65
N ILE A 53 9.39 -3.40 -19.69
CA ILE A 53 9.50 -2.70 -20.99
C ILE A 53 9.18 -1.21 -20.86
N LEU A 54 8.14 -0.83 -20.12
CA LEU A 54 7.75 0.56 -19.86
C LEU A 54 8.82 1.28 -19.03
N SER A 55 9.43 0.61 -18.05
CA SER A 55 10.54 1.16 -17.26
C SER A 55 11.77 1.45 -18.15
N GLN A 56 12.02 0.60 -19.14
CA GLN A 56 13.09 0.80 -20.12
C GLN A 56 12.70 1.86 -21.16
N ALA A 57 11.45 1.89 -21.62
CA ALA A 57 10.92 2.89 -22.55
C ALA A 57 10.89 4.30 -21.96
N LYS A 58 10.84 4.47 -20.64
CA LYS A 58 11.04 5.77 -19.96
C LYS A 58 12.45 6.31 -20.13
N LYS A 59 13.44 5.44 -20.34
CA LYS A 59 14.87 5.80 -20.48
C LYS A 59 15.30 5.97 -21.93
N VAL A 60 14.64 5.30 -22.87
CA VAL A 60 15.00 5.30 -24.30
C VAL A 60 13.78 5.26 -25.24
N LYS A 61 13.90 5.83 -26.44
CA LYS A 61 12.81 5.86 -27.43
C LYS A 61 12.74 4.54 -28.21
N ILE A 62 11.79 3.68 -27.85
CA ILE A 62 11.59 2.38 -28.52
C ILE A 62 10.69 2.54 -29.75
N LYS A 63 11.11 1.99 -30.89
CA LYS A 63 10.42 2.10 -32.18
C LYS A 63 9.63 0.85 -32.53
N SER A 64 10.22 -0.33 -32.33
CA SER A 64 9.61 -1.61 -32.68
C SER A 64 9.96 -2.70 -31.67
N VAL A 65 9.11 -3.72 -31.59
CA VAL A 65 9.35 -4.95 -30.85
C VAL A 65 9.55 -6.08 -31.84
N LYS A 66 10.67 -6.79 -31.70
CA LYS A 66 11.04 -7.95 -32.51
C LYS A 66 10.97 -9.19 -31.66
N VAL A 67 10.19 -10.17 -32.11
CA VAL A 67 10.06 -11.46 -31.44
C VAL A 67 10.95 -12.46 -32.15
N LEU A 68 11.88 -13.05 -31.40
CA LEU A 68 12.78 -14.10 -31.87
C LEU A 68 12.45 -15.41 -31.17
N VAL A 69 12.44 -16.49 -31.93
CA VAL A 69 12.33 -17.86 -31.41
C VAL A 69 13.57 -18.61 -31.87
N SER A 70 14.37 -19.08 -30.90
CA SER A 70 15.64 -19.79 -31.14
C SER A 70 16.55 -19.05 -32.15
N GLY A 71 16.65 -17.72 -31.98
CA GLY A 71 17.46 -16.83 -32.82
C GLY A 71 16.85 -16.41 -34.16
N VAL A 72 15.67 -16.91 -34.53
CA VAL A 72 14.98 -16.55 -35.78
C VAL A 72 13.94 -15.46 -35.52
N LEU A 73 14.01 -14.35 -36.25
CA LEU A 73 13.01 -13.29 -36.20
C LEU A 73 11.68 -13.78 -36.79
N VAL A 74 10.64 -13.88 -35.96
CA VAL A 74 9.31 -14.36 -36.35
C VAL A 74 8.28 -13.23 -36.47
N ALA A 75 8.45 -12.14 -35.74
CA ALA A 75 7.55 -10.98 -35.83
C ALA A 75 8.30 -9.66 -35.59
N THR A 76 7.83 -8.60 -36.24
CA THR A 76 8.20 -7.21 -35.92
C THR A 76 6.91 -6.41 -35.78
N VAL A 77 6.69 -5.82 -34.62
CA VAL A 77 5.48 -5.07 -34.27
C VAL A 77 5.87 -3.64 -33.95
N ALA A 78 5.10 -2.65 -34.40
CA ALA A 78 5.30 -1.27 -33.98
C ALA A 78 5.13 -1.17 -32.45
N PHE A 79 6.00 -0.43 -31.76
CA PHE A 79 5.97 -0.36 -30.29
C PHE A 79 4.62 0.12 -29.75
N SER A 80 3.97 1.07 -30.43
CA SER A 80 2.62 1.53 -30.09
C SER A 80 1.56 0.43 -30.21
N SER A 81 1.59 -0.36 -31.28
CA SER A 81 0.66 -1.49 -31.48
C SER A 81 0.92 -2.62 -30.50
N PHE A 82 2.19 -2.87 -30.14
CA PHE A 82 2.57 -3.82 -29.11
C PHE A 82 2.03 -3.39 -27.74
N LEU A 83 2.20 -2.12 -27.36
CA LEU A 83 1.61 -1.56 -26.14
C LEU A 83 0.08 -1.59 -26.16
N SER A 84 -0.56 -1.28 -27.29
CA SER A 84 -2.02 -1.36 -27.41
C SER A 84 -2.54 -2.79 -27.26
N ALA A 85 -1.84 -3.79 -27.81
CA ALA A 85 -2.21 -5.20 -27.67
C ALA A 85 -2.01 -5.74 -26.24
N LEU A 86 -1.02 -5.22 -25.51
CA LEU A 86 -0.81 -5.52 -24.08
C LEU A 86 -1.83 -4.80 -23.18
N ALA A 87 -2.24 -3.58 -23.56
CA ALA A 87 -3.18 -2.78 -22.80
C ALA A 87 -4.65 -3.25 -22.94
N THR A 88 -4.97 -4.11 -23.91
CA THR A 88 -6.36 -4.52 -24.20
C THR A 88 -6.98 -5.55 -23.25
N THR A 89 -6.29 -5.96 -22.18
CA THR A 89 -6.82 -6.92 -21.20
C THR A 89 -6.53 -6.56 -19.74
N ASP A 90 -5.92 -5.40 -19.47
CA ASP A 90 -5.39 -5.12 -18.14
C ASP A 90 -6.42 -4.42 -17.25
N ARG A 91 -7.03 -5.17 -16.34
CA ARG A 91 -8.08 -4.66 -15.45
C ARG A 91 -7.46 -3.92 -14.26
N TYR A 92 -8.23 -2.96 -13.74
CA TYR A 92 -7.81 -2.07 -12.66
C TYR A 92 -7.65 -2.83 -11.34
N ILE A 93 -6.48 -2.72 -10.69
CA ILE A 93 -6.24 -3.33 -9.38
C ILE A 93 -5.85 -2.27 -8.36
N MET A 94 -6.56 -2.25 -7.22
CA MET A 94 -6.22 -1.37 -6.10
C MET A 94 -6.13 -2.07 -4.75
N GLY A 95 -5.34 -1.52 -3.84
CA GLY A 95 -5.24 -2.00 -2.46
C GLY A 95 -5.39 -0.88 -1.43
N TYR A 96 -6.19 -1.12 -0.38
CA TYR A 96 -6.29 -0.20 0.75
C TYR A 96 -5.10 -0.38 1.71
N LEU A 97 -4.58 0.74 2.22
CA LEU A 97 -3.51 0.80 3.21
C LEU A 97 -4.06 1.45 4.49
N TYR A 98 -4.63 0.63 5.37
CA TYR A 98 -5.32 1.10 6.58
C TYR A 98 -4.37 1.31 7.77
N ARG A 99 -3.29 0.51 7.86
CA ARG A 99 -2.34 0.52 8.99
C ARG A 99 -0.90 0.51 8.50
N GLY A 100 0.02 0.65 9.46
CA GLY A 100 1.46 0.61 9.23
C GLY A 100 2.06 1.99 9.01
N ASN A 101 3.37 2.07 9.20
CA ASN A 101 4.17 3.22 8.77
C ASN A 101 4.59 3.09 7.29
N ASP A 102 5.21 4.12 6.73
CA ASP A 102 5.64 4.15 5.33
C ASP A 102 6.43 2.91 4.90
N ILE A 103 7.36 2.44 5.73
CA ILE A 103 8.21 1.29 5.41
C ILE A 103 7.36 0.02 5.32
N GLN A 104 6.44 -0.18 6.27
CA GLN A 104 5.54 -1.33 6.27
C GLN A 104 4.58 -1.28 5.07
N GLN A 105 4.04 -0.11 4.76
CA GLN A 105 3.14 0.06 3.62
C GLN A 105 3.85 -0.17 2.28
N ILE A 106 5.07 0.35 2.12
CA ILE A 106 5.90 0.07 0.94
C ILE A 106 6.19 -1.43 0.83
N GLU A 107 6.44 -2.10 1.95
CA GLU A 107 6.67 -3.54 1.97
C GLU A 107 5.41 -4.32 1.55
N TYR A 108 4.24 -3.98 2.06
CA TYR A 108 2.99 -4.60 1.58
C TYR A 108 2.82 -4.41 0.07
N VAL A 109 3.16 -3.24 -0.47
CA VAL A 109 3.13 -2.99 -1.92
C VAL A 109 4.18 -3.84 -2.66
N ASN A 110 5.38 -4.04 -2.11
CA ASN A 110 6.41 -4.91 -2.69
C ASN A 110 5.95 -6.37 -2.80
N GLN A 111 5.20 -6.82 -1.80
CA GLN A 111 4.69 -8.18 -1.70
C GLN A 111 3.59 -8.50 -2.74
N THR A 112 3.06 -7.49 -3.43
CA THR A 112 1.99 -7.66 -4.42
C THR A 112 2.44 -8.15 -5.80
N ASN A 113 3.71 -8.52 -5.99
CA ASN A 113 4.28 -8.85 -7.31
C ASN A 113 4.05 -7.78 -8.39
N ASN A 114 3.93 -6.51 -7.97
CA ASN A 114 3.57 -5.37 -8.84
C ASN A 114 2.17 -5.50 -9.48
N ALA A 115 1.22 -6.23 -8.90
CA ALA A 115 -0.14 -6.32 -9.41
C ALA A 115 -0.89 -4.97 -9.35
N LEU A 116 -0.57 -4.13 -8.35
CA LEU A 116 -1.31 -2.89 -8.08
C LEU A 116 -1.10 -1.79 -9.14
N ASP A 117 -2.19 -1.11 -9.47
CA ASP A 117 -2.21 0.15 -10.23
C ASP A 117 -2.38 1.36 -9.29
N THR A 118 -3.15 1.18 -8.22
CA THR A 118 -3.46 2.22 -7.24
C THR A 118 -3.33 1.70 -5.80
N VAL A 119 -2.82 2.55 -4.91
CA VAL A 119 -2.91 2.34 -3.46
C VAL A 119 -3.76 3.44 -2.82
N SER A 120 -4.52 3.06 -1.80
CA SER A 120 -5.42 3.97 -1.09
C SER A 120 -5.06 4.07 0.40
N PRO A 121 -4.18 5.00 0.80
CA PRO A 121 -3.83 5.23 2.20
C PRO A 121 -4.85 6.10 2.94
N SER A 122 -4.92 5.95 4.28
CA SER A 122 -5.87 6.64 5.15
C SER A 122 -5.46 8.08 5.51
N TYR A 123 -5.38 8.97 4.52
CA TYR A 123 -4.94 10.36 4.73
C TYR A 123 -6.08 11.32 5.11
N PHE A 124 -7.32 11.02 4.75
CA PHE A 124 -8.44 11.91 4.96
C PHE A 124 -9.44 11.32 5.95
N ASN A 125 -9.59 11.96 7.11
CA ASN A 125 -10.60 11.62 8.11
C ASN A 125 -11.66 12.71 8.22
N ILE A 126 -12.87 12.32 8.59
CA ILE A 126 -13.94 13.26 8.93
C ILE A 126 -14.05 13.32 10.46
N ARG A 127 -13.94 14.53 11.03
CA ARG A 127 -14.22 14.76 12.46
C ARG A 127 -15.72 14.71 12.71
N GLU A 128 -16.12 14.53 13.97
CA GLU A 128 -17.53 14.47 14.34
C GLU A 128 -18.33 15.73 13.93
N ASP A 129 -17.70 16.90 13.88
CA ASP A 129 -18.30 18.15 13.40
C ASP A 129 -18.43 18.25 11.87
N GLY A 130 -18.01 17.22 11.12
CA GLY A 130 -18.03 17.17 9.67
C GLY A 130 -16.81 17.78 8.99
N SER A 131 -15.87 18.37 9.74
CA SER A 131 -14.65 18.96 9.18
C SER A 131 -13.63 17.91 8.73
N LEU A 132 -12.87 18.24 7.69
CA LEU A 132 -11.76 17.41 7.22
C LEU A 132 -10.59 17.44 8.21
N LYS A 133 -10.10 16.27 8.60
CA LYS A 133 -8.86 16.05 9.31
C LYS A 133 -7.87 15.36 8.38
N LEU A 134 -6.79 16.04 8.04
CA LEU A 134 -5.63 15.38 7.47
C LEU A 134 -4.96 14.52 8.55
N ASN A 135 -4.82 13.22 8.29
CA ASN A 135 -4.00 12.32 9.10
C ASN A 135 -2.52 12.47 8.73
N TYR A 136 -1.69 11.55 9.22
CA TYR A 136 -0.33 11.44 8.74
C TYR A 136 -0.33 11.15 7.22
N LEU A 137 0.21 12.08 6.45
CA LEU A 137 0.44 11.98 5.02
C LEU A 137 1.95 12.00 4.79
N SER A 138 2.45 11.09 3.94
CA SER A 138 3.88 10.98 3.66
C SER A 138 4.18 11.29 2.20
N SER A 139 4.88 12.40 1.95
CA SER A 139 5.42 12.76 0.63
C SER A 139 6.48 11.75 0.15
N TYR A 140 7.21 11.13 1.09
CA TYR A 140 8.14 10.04 0.79
C TYR A 140 7.40 8.82 0.23
N PHE A 141 6.32 8.39 0.90
CA PHE A 141 5.49 7.29 0.42
C PHE A 141 4.92 7.61 -0.96
N ILE A 142 4.33 8.81 -1.13
CA ILE A 142 3.75 9.25 -2.41
C ILE A 142 4.78 9.18 -3.54
N LYS A 143 5.97 9.75 -3.33
CA LYS A 143 7.06 9.70 -4.31
C LYS A 143 7.48 8.27 -4.61
N SER A 144 7.62 7.41 -3.60
CA SER A 144 7.99 6.00 -3.76
C SER A 144 7.00 5.24 -4.65
N MET A 145 5.70 5.49 -4.48
CA MET A 145 4.66 4.91 -5.34
C MET A 145 4.73 5.46 -6.77
N HIS A 146 4.89 6.77 -6.95
CA HIS A 146 5.01 7.41 -8.26
C HIS A 146 6.24 6.94 -9.05
N ASP A 147 7.38 6.74 -8.37
CA ASP A 147 8.61 6.21 -8.97
C ASP A 147 8.37 4.79 -9.55
N ARG A 148 7.45 4.03 -8.94
CA ARG A 148 7.00 2.70 -9.39
C ARG A 148 5.84 2.74 -10.39
N GLY A 149 5.30 3.93 -10.69
CA GLY A 149 4.14 4.10 -11.56
C GLY A 149 2.81 3.73 -10.92
N ILE A 150 2.76 3.63 -9.58
CA ILE A 150 1.54 3.33 -8.82
C ILE A 150 0.90 4.65 -8.40
N LYS A 151 -0.41 4.77 -8.61
CA LYS A 151 -1.19 5.94 -8.21
C LYS A 151 -1.45 5.94 -6.70
N VAL A 152 -1.44 7.11 -6.09
CA VAL A 152 -1.82 7.29 -4.68
C VAL A 152 -3.13 8.03 -4.59
N VAL A 153 -4.21 7.31 -4.28
CA VAL A 153 -5.59 7.83 -4.21
C VAL A 153 -6.10 7.64 -2.78
N PRO A 154 -5.82 8.57 -1.85
CA PRO A 154 -6.18 8.39 -0.45
C PRO A 154 -7.68 8.32 -0.26
N PHE A 155 -8.12 7.53 0.73
CA PHE A 155 -9.53 7.45 1.04
C PHE A 155 -9.95 8.45 2.12
N LEU A 156 -11.16 8.99 1.95
CA LEU A 156 -11.86 9.85 2.90
C LEU A 156 -12.81 9.01 3.74
N SER A 157 -12.54 8.86 5.03
CA SER A 157 -13.36 8.03 5.92
C SER A 157 -13.96 8.79 7.10
N ASN A 158 -15.22 8.50 7.41
CA ASN A 158 -15.84 8.85 8.69
C ASN A 158 -15.70 7.75 9.75
N HIS A 159 -14.96 6.65 9.46
CA HIS A 159 -14.75 5.52 10.39
C HIS A 159 -16.06 5.01 10.99
N TRP A 160 -17.09 4.81 10.16
CA TRP A 160 -18.44 4.42 10.59
C TRP A 160 -19.18 5.41 11.51
N ASN A 161 -18.60 6.55 11.86
CA ASN A 161 -19.26 7.56 12.68
C ASN A 161 -20.34 8.27 11.86
N ARG A 162 -21.60 7.90 12.11
CA ARG A 162 -22.77 8.44 11.40
C ARG A 162 -22.91 9.96 11.56
N THR A 163 -22.70 10.49 12.77
CA THR A 163 -22.79 11.94 13.03
C THR A 163 -21.77 12.70 12.20
N ALA A 164 -20.52 12.23 12.16
CA ALA A 164 -19.46 12.80 11.35
C ALA A 164 -19.84 12.84 9.85
N GLY A 165 -20.35 11.72 9.31
CA GLY A 165 -20.80 11.63 7.92
C GLY A 165 -21.97 12.56 7.59
N ILE A 166 -22.97 12.62 8.46
CA ILE A 166 -24.12 13.55 8.28
C ILE A 166 -23.64 15.00 8.27
N ASN A 167 -22.80 15.39 9.23
CA ASN A 167 -22.32 16.76 9.34
C ASN A 167 -21.42 17.15 8.17
N ALA A 168 -20.57 16.23 7.70
CA ALA A 168 -19.74 16.44 6.51
C ALA A 168 -20.59 16.72 5.26
N LEU A 169 -21.67 15.94 5.07
CA LEU A 169 -22.58 16.08 3.94
C LEU A 169 -23.49 17.32 4.03
N GLN A 170 -23.48 18.08 5.13
CA GLN A 170 -24.13 19.39 5.19
C GLN A 170 -23.28 20.52 4.59
N ASN A 171 -21.96 20.33 4.49
CA ASN A 171 -21.02 21.35 4.00
C ASN A 171 -20.09 20.81 2.90
N VAL A 172 -20.73 20.18 1.89
CA VAL A 172 -20.05 19.53 0.77
C VAL A 172 -19.17 20.47 -0.05
N GLU A 173 -19.52 21.76 -0.12
CA GLU A 173 -18.74 22.78 -0.82
C GLU A 173 -17.38 23.00 -0.18
N SER A 174 -17.34 23.17 1.14
CA SER A 174 -16.08 23.37 1.86
C SER A 174 -15.24 22.09 1.89
N LEU A 175 -15.88 20.94 2.08
CA LEU A 175 -15.19 19.65 2.14
C LEU A 175 -14.53 19.30 0.79
N SER A 176 -15.27 19.43 -0.31
CA SER A 176 -14.75 19.14 -1.66
C SER A 176 -13.61 20.08 -2.06
N THR A 177 -13.69 21.37 -1.69
CA THR A 177 -12.61 22.34 -1.93
C THR A 177 -11.35 21.94 -1.18
N GLN A 178 -11.43 21.61 0.12
CA GLN A 178 -10.26 21.22 0.90
C GLN A 178 -9.60 19.95 0.36
N ILE A 179 -10.38 18.95 -0.06
CA ILE A 179 -9.84 17.72 -0.64
C ILE A 179 -9.12 18.01 -1.96
N ALA A 180 -9.72 18.81 -2.85
CA ALA A 180 -9.08 19.20 -4.11
C ALA A 180 -7.77 19.97 -3.86
N ASP A 181 -7.77 20.87 -2.88
CA ASP A 181 -6.60 21.63 -2.45
C ASP A 181 -5.46 20.71 -1.94
N TYR A 182 -5.78 19.68 -1.14
CA TYR A 182 -4.80 18.67 -0.70
C TYR A 182 -4.29 17.79 -1.85
N ILE A 183 -5.16 17.42 -2.79
CA ILE A 183 -4.78 16.63 -3.97
C ILE A 183 -3.73 17.40 -4.79
N GLU A 184 -3.94 18.69 -5.02
CA GLU A 184 -2.98 19.53 -5.73
C GLU A 184 -1.69 19.80 -4.93
N GLU A 185 -1.79 20.07 -3.63
CA GLU A 185 -0.61 20.38 -2.79
C GLU A 185 0.37 19.22 -2.71
N TYR A 186 -0.14 17.99 -2.52
CA TYR A 186 0.69 16.80 -2.30
C TYR A 186 0.87 15.94 -3.54
N ASN A 187 0.41 16.43 -4.71
CA ASN A 187 0.41 15.68 -5.96
C ASN A 187 -0.25 14.30 -5.84
N LEU A 188 -1.31 14.17 -5.03
CA LEU A 188 -2.07 12.93 -4.94
C LEU A 188 -2.77 12.65 -6.26
N ASP A 189 -3.06 11.39 -6.55
CA ASP A 189 -3.68 10.98 -7.81
C ASP A 189 -5.20 10.98 -7.80
N GLY A 190 -5.82 11.35 -6.67
CA GLY A 190 -7.26 11.39 -6.54
C GLY A 190 -7.75 11.32 -5.11
N VAL A 191 -9.03 10.98 -4.95
CA VAL A 191 -9.65 10.59 -3.68
C VAL A 191 -10.60 9.42 -3.87
N ASN A 192 -10.57 8.48 -2.94
CA ASN A 192 -11.59 7.44 -2.80
C ASN A 192 -12.55 7.85 -1.67
N VAL A 193 -13.81 8.12 -1.98
CA VAL A 193 -14.78 8.60 -0.99
C VAL A 193 -15.41 7.41 -0.27
N ASP A 194 -15.20 7.33 1.04
CA ASP A 194 -15.62 6.22 1.91
C ASP A 194 -16.41 6.77 3.11
N ILE A 195 -17.53 7.45 2.82
CA ILE A 195 -18.49 7.88 3.85
C ILE A 195 -19.50 6.74 4.03
N GLU A 196 -19.49 6.13 5.21
CA GLU A 196 -20.32 4.97 5.56
C GLU A 196 -21.34 5.30 6.66
N ASN A 197 -22.30 4.40 6.88
CA ASN A 197 -23.29 4.45 7.96
C ASN A 197 -24.18 5.72 7.99
N VAL A 198 -24.19 6.53 6.93
CA VAL A 198 -25.25 7.49 6.63
C VAL A 198 -26.45 6.77 6.02
N THR A 199 -27.59 7.44 5.80
CA THR A 199 -28.77 6.77 5.23
C THR A 199 -29.25 7.46 3.95
N HIS A 200 -30.28 6.89 3.34
CA HIS A 200 -31.02 7.50 2.23
C HIS A 200 -31.43 8.98 2.44
N GLU A 201 -31.51 9.48 3.67
CA GLU A 201 -31.75 10.89 3.96
C GLU A 201 -30.62 11.82 3.48
N GLN A 202 -29.40 11.30 3.35
CA GLN A 202 -28.22 12.03 2.87
C GLN A 202 -27.85 11.70 1.42
N ARG A 203 -28.66 10.90 0.71
CA ARG A 203 -28.34 10.41 -0.64
C ARG A 203 -27.99 11.55 -1.60
N ASP A 204 -28.86 12.56 -1.67
CA ASP A 204 -28.70 13.65 -2.63
C ASP A 204 -27.47 14.51 -2.29
N GLN A 205 -27.21 14.76 -1.01
CA GLN A 205 -26.01 15.47 -0.57
C GLN A 205 -24.73 14.69 -0.86
N TYR A 206 -24.76 13.36 -0.74
CA TYR A 206 -23.63 12.51 -1.10
C TYR A 206 -23.34 12.62 -2.61
N THR A 207 -24.36 12.48 -3.45
CA THR A 207 -24.20 12.67 -4.90
C THR A 207 -23.66 14.06 -5.23
N GLU A 208 -24.18 15.11 -4.59
CA GLU A 208 -23.71 16.50 -4.79
C GLU A 208 -22.24 16.68 -4.36
N PHE A 209 -21.82 16.02 -3.28
CA PHE A 209 -20.43 16.03 -2.84
C PHE A 209 -19.49 15.45 -3.92
N VAL A 210 -19.85 14.31 -4.50
CA VAL A 210 -19.03 13.67 -5.56
C VAL A 210 -19.05 14.49 -6.85
N ARG A 211 -20.19 15.12 -7.19
CA ARG A 211 -20.28 16.07 -8.31
C ARG A 211 -19.31 17.25 -8.13
N LEU A 212 -19.29 17.86 -6.94
CA LEU A 212 -18.39 18.97 -6.63
C LEU A 212 -16.92 18.56 -6.60
N LEU A 213 -16.61 17.34 -6.13
CA LEU A 213 -15.26 16.79 -6.25
C LEU A 213 -14.85 16.69 -7.71
N ARG A 214 -15.69 16.14 -8.59
CA ARG A 214 -15.39 16.06 -10.03
C ARG A 214 -15.21 17.43 -10.68
N GLU A 215 -15.96 18.44 -10.24
CA GLU A 215 -15.83 19.82 -10.73
C GLU A 215 -14.49 20.46 -10.32
N LYS A 216 -14.02 20.19 -9.10
CA LYS A 216 -12.86 20.87 -8.48
C LYS A 216 -11.54 20.13 -8.68
N VAL A 217 -11.58 18.81 -8.75
CA VAL A 217 -10.39 17.97 -8.93
C VAL A 217 -10.04 17.88 -10.42
N PRO A 218 -8.76 18.06 -10.82
CA PRO A 218 -8.36 17.98 -12.21
C PRO A 218 -8.83 16.68 -12.90
N ALA A 219 -9.33 16.77 -14.12
CA ALA A 219 -9.98 15.65 -14.81
C ALA A 219 -9.12 14.38 -15.01
N HIS A 220 -7.79 14.48 -14.92
CA HIS A 220 -6.87 13.34 -15.01
C HIS A 220 -6.61 12.64 -13.67
N LYS A 221 -7.12 13.19 -12.57
CA LYS A 221 -7.06 12.64 -11.22
C LYS A 221 -8.34 11.85 -10.94
N GLU A 222 -8.20 10.78 -10.17
CA GLU A 222 -9.25 9.82 -9.88
C GLU A 222 -10.24 10.35 -8.83
N ILE A 223 -11.53 10.19 -9.07
CA ILE A 223 -12.57 10.23 -8.03
C ILE A 223 -13.24 8.87 -8.03
N SER A 224 -13.11 8.11 -6.95
CA SER A 224 -13.83 6.85 -6.77
C SER A 224 -14.67 6.89 -5.50
N VAL A 225 -15.65 6.01 -5.39
CA VAL A 225 -16.57 5.96 -4.23
C VAL A 225 -16.69 4.53 -3.75
N ALA A 226 -16.41 4.28 -2.48
CA ALA A 226 -16.73 3.02 -1.82
C ALA A 226 -18.23 3.00 -1.51
N VAL A 227 -18.92 1.97 -1.99
CA VAL A 227 -20.37 1.81 -1.86
C VAL A 227 -20.70 0.48 -1.19
N ALA A 228 -21.71 0.49 -0.32
CA ALA A 228 -22.17 -0.74 0.33
C ALA A 228 -22.69 -1.74 -0.70
N ALA A 229 -22.26 -3.00 -0.61
CA ALA A 229 -22.81 -4.10 -1.40
C ALA A 229 -24.32 -4.22 -1.17
N ASN A 230 -25.10 -4.28 -2.25
CA ASN A 230 -26.56 -4.23 -2.15
C ASN A 230 -27.23 -5.37 -2.94
N PRO A 231 -27.03 -6.63 -2.53
CA PRO A 231 -27.52 -7.80 -3.27
C PRO A 231 -29.06 -7.87 -3.33
N ASN A 232 -29.75 -7.13 -2.44
CA ASN A 232 -31.20 -7.17 -2.27
C ASN A 232 -31.90 -5.88 -2.73
N ASN A 233 -31.21 -4.98 -3.43
CA ASN A 233 -31.79 -3.72 -3.93
C ASN A 233 -32.45 -2.88 -2.81
N TRP A 234 -31.88 -2.87 -1.62
CA TRP A 234 -32.35 -2.07 -0.49
C TRP A 234 -32.25 -0.57 -0.81
N GLN A 235 -33.36 0.14 -0.61
CA GLN A 235 -33.50 1.55 -0.94
C GLN A 235 -33.40 2.49 0.26
N VAL A 236 -33.35 1.94 1.47
CA VAL A 236 -33.38 2.67 2.74
C VAL A 236 -32.23 2.21 3.64
N GLY A 237 -32.00 2.95 4.73
CA GLY A 237 -30.87 2.68 5.62
C GLY A 237 -29.53 2.95 4.94
N TRP A 238 -28.48 2.24 5.37
CA TRP A 238 -27.12 2.41 4.90
C TRP A 238 -26.97 2.23 3.39
N HIS A 239 -27.46 1.11 2.84
CA HIS A 239 -27.48 0.84 1.40
C HIS A 239 -28.19 1.94 0.60
N GLY A 240 -29.27 2.48 1.15
CA GLY A 240 -30.04 3.55 0.52
C GLY A 240 -29.31 4.89 0.45
N SER A 241 -28.17 5.07 1.11
CA SER A 241 -27.39 6.31 1.02
C SER A 241 -26.68 6.49 -0.33
N TYR A 242 -26.47 5.41 -1.09
CA TYR A 242 -25.70 5.43 -2.33
C TYR A 242 -26.65 5.40 -3.55
N ASP A 243 -26.72 6.50 -4.29
CA ASP A 243 -27.33 6.49 -5.63
C ASP A 243 -26.29 6.02 -6.65
N TYR A 244 -26.22 4.72 -6.89
CA TYR A 244 -25.21 4.14 -7.79
C TYR A 244 -25.21 4.77 -9.19
N SER A 245 -26.39 5.09 -9.73
CA SER A 245 -26.49 5.68 -11.08
C SER A 245 -25.94 7.09 -11.07
N ALA A 246 -26.39 7.94 -10.14
CA ALA A 246 -25.94 9.33 -10.09
C ALA A 246 -24.48 9.48 -9.64
N LEU A 247 -24.00 8.64 -8.71
CA LEU A 247 -22.59 8.63 -8.30
C LEU A 247 -21.67 8.25 -9.47
N ALA A 248 -22.05 7.26 -10.28
CA ALA A 248 -21.22 6.80 -11.41
C ALA A 248 -21.11 7.81 -12.57
N GLU A 249 -21.99 8.81 -12.64
CA GLU A 249 -21.85 9.93 -13.59
C GLU A 249 -20.61 10.79 -13.27
N TYR A 250 -20.29 10.93 -11.98
CA TYR A 250 -19.22 11.81 -11.49
C TYR A 250 -17.98 11.06 -11.03
N ALA A 251 -18.11 9.80 -10.59
CA ALA A 251 -16.98 8.96 -10.21
C ALA A 251 -16.37 8.26 -11.43
N ASP A 252 -15.05 8.05 -11.42
CA ASP A 252 -14.35 7.19 -12.37
C ASP A 252 -14.79 5.74 -12.22
N HIS A 253 -15.06 5.31 -10.99
CA HIS A 253 -15.63 4.00 -10.66
C HIS A 253 -16.24 3.98 -9.26
N LEU A 254 -17.09 2.98 -9.04
CA LEU A 254 -17.63 2.60 -7.74
C LEU A 254 -16.91 1.33 -7.28
N LEU A 255 -16.33 1.37 -6.09
CA LEU A 255 -15.80 0.19 -5.40
C LEU A 255 -16.92 -0.41 -4.56
N ILE A 256 -17.41 -1.58 -4.97
CA ILE A 256 -18.43 -2.31 -4.22
C ILE A 256 -17.73 -3.02 -3.05
N MET A 257 -18.07 -2.67 -1.82
CA MET A 257 -17.59 -3.36 -0.62
C MET A 257 -18.29 -4.72 -0.48
N ALA A 258 -17.95 -5.67 -1.37
CA ALA A 258 -18.57 -6.99 -1.49
C ALA A 258 -18.05 -7.98 -0.43
N TYR A 259 -18.00 -7.51 0.81
CA TYR A 259 -17.60 -8.24 2.01
C TYR A 259 -18.44 -7.77 3.20
N ASP A 260 -18.25 -8.40 4.35
CA ASP A 260 -19.06 -8.22 5.57
C ASP A 260 -20.54 -8.63 5.39
N GLU A 261 -20.79 -9.67 4.61
CA GLU A 261 -22.09 -10.37 4.59
C GLU A 261 -22.46 -10.84 6.01
N HIS A 262 -21.50 -11.47 6.69
CA HIS A 262 -21.53 -11.70 8.14
C HIS A 262 -20.49 -10.77 8.79
N TYR A 263 -20.88 -10.13 9.89
CA TYR A 263 -20.14 -9.03 10.51
C TYR A 263 -20.05 -9.19 12.04
N GLU A 264 -19.36 -8.27 12.72
CA GLU A 264 -19.25 -8.32 14.19
C GLU A 264 -20.63 -8.15 14.82
N GLY A 265 -21.08 -9.15 15.57
CA GLY A 265 -22.42 -9.22 16.15
C GLY A 265 -23.45 -10.03 15.36
N SER A 266 -23.14 -10.50 14.14
CA SER A 266 -24.01 -11.42 13.40
C SER A 266 -23.75 -12.88 13.78
N GLU A 267 -24.62 -13.78 13.31
CA GLU A 267 -24.34 -15.21 13.25
C GLU A 267 -23.08 -15.55 12.44
N ALA A 268 -22.54 -16.75 12.66
CA ALA A 268 -21.35 -17.22 11.97
C ALA A 268 -21.66 -17.62 10.52
N GLY A 269 -20.89 -17.09 9.58
CA GLY A 269 -21.01 -17.39 8.16
C GLY A 269 -19.92 -16.73 7.32
N PRO A 270 -19.92 -16.96 5.99
CA PRO A 270 -18.96 -16.40 5.05
C PRO A 270 -18.85 -14.87 5.15
N VAL A 271 -17.63 -14.34 5.04
CA VAL A 271 -17.43 -12.88 4.97
C VAL A 271 -17.90 -12.33 3.62
N ALA A 272 -17.72 -13.09 2.54
CA ALA A 272 -18.10 -12.70 1.19
C ALA A 272 -18.53 -13.92 0.36
N SER A 273 -19.71 -14.51 0.61
CA SER A 273 -20.14 -15.66 -0.19
C SER A 273 -20.27 -15.30 -1.68
N ILE A 274 -20.00 -16.25 -2.57
CA ILE A 274 -20.06 -15.99 -4.03
C ILE A 274 -21.42 -15.46 -4.49
N ASN A 275 -22.52 -15.94 -3.88
CA ASN A 275 -23.87 -15.47 -4.19
C ASN A 275 -24.08 -14.02 -3.73
N PHE A 276 -23.57 -13.64 -2.56
CA PHE A 276 -23.62 -12.27 -2.07
C PHE A 276 -22.83 -11.32 -2.99
N VAL A 277 -21.61 -11.71 -3.37
CA VAL A 277 -20.75 -10.95 -4.28
C VAL A 277 -21.42 -10.80 -5.64
N GLU A 278 -21.85 -11.90 -6.25
CA GLU A 278 -22.42 -11.89 -7.60
C GLU A 278 -23.75 -11.13 -7.67
N ASN A 279 -24.63 -11.25 -6.67
CA ASN A 279 -25.88 -10.48 -6.63
C ASN A 279 -25.63 -8.98 -6.44
N SER A 280 -24.58 -8.60 -5.70
CA SER A 280 -24.15 -7.20 -5.56
C SER A 280 -23.61 -6.63 -6.89
N ILE A 281 -22.84 -7.44 -7.64
CA ILE A 281 -22.39 -7.10 -8.99
C ILE A 281 -23.58 -6.91 -9.93
N LYS A 282 -24.54 -7.86 -9.95
CA LYS A 282 -25.76 -7.76 -10.78
C LYS A 282 -26.58 -6.52 -10.45
N TYR A 283 -26.67 -6.17 -9.16
CA TYR A 283 -27.30 -4.92 -8.75
C TYR A 283 -26.57 -3.71 -9.33
N ALA A 284 -25.25 -3.62 -9.19
CA ALA A 284 -24.47 -2.50 -9.72
C ALA A 284 -24.57 -2.38 -11.25
N LEU A 285 -24.54 -3.50 -11.98
CA LEU A 285 -24.73 -3.56 -13.43
C LEU A 285 -26.13 -3.09 -13.87
N SER A 286 -27.14 -3.20 -12.99
CA SER A 286 -28.46 -2.61 -13.26
C SER A 286 -28.48 -1.08 -13.13
N LYS A 287 -27.41 -0.47 -12.60
CA LYS A 287 -27.32 0.96 -12.27
C LYS A 287 -26.26 1.71 -13.06
N THR A 288 -25.18 1.05 -13.48
CA THR A 288 -24.07 1.68 -14.20
C THR A 288 -23.38 0.69 -15.14
N ALA A 289 -22.49 1.21 -15.99
CA ALA A 289 -21.75 0.42 -16.95
C ALA A 289 -20.67 -0.46 -16.28
N PRO A 290 -20.31 -1.62 -16.86
CA PRO A 290 -19.31 -2.53 -16.30
C PRO A 290 -17.94 -1.89 -16.01
N ASP A 291 -17.50 -0.96 -16.85
CA ASP A 291 -16.22 -0.23 -16.74
C ASP A 291 -16.18 0.82 -15.60
N LYS A 292 -17.31 0.98 -14.90
CA LYS A 292 -17.46 1.78 -13.67
C LYS A 292 -17.45 0.93 -12.40
N ILE A 293 -17.32 -0.40 -12.48
CA ILE A 293 -17.49 -1.29 -11.33
C ILE A 293 -16.16 -1.93 -10.93
N VAL A 294 -15.74 -1.68 -9.70
CA VAL A 294 -14.61 -2.37 -9.04
C VAL A 294 -15.15 -3.24 -7.91
N VAL A 295 -14.75 -4.50 -7.85
CA VAL A 295 -15.22 -5.46 -6.83
C VAL A 295 -14.25 -5.50 -5.67
N GLY A 296 -14.72 -5.16 -4.47
CA GLY A 296 -13.96 -5.26 -3.23
C GLY A 296 -13.89 -6.70 -2.71
N VAL A 297 -12.70 -7.17 -2.34
CA VAL A 297 -12.47 -8.49 -1.73
C VAL A 297 -11.79 -8.36 -0.36
N PRO A 298 -12.14 -9.22 0.62
CA PRO A 298 -11.57 -9.15 1.97
C PRO A 298 -10.28 -9.99 2.07
N PHE A 299 -9.25 -9.43 2.69
CA PHE A 299 -8.01 -10.10 3.11
C PHE A 299 -8.05 -10.50 4.59
N TYR A 300 -9.26 -10.69 5.12
CA TYR A 300 -9.51 -11.05 6.49
C TYR A 300 -10.69 -12.04 6.56
N GLY A 301 -10.72 -12.81 7.64
CA GLY A 301 -11.85 -13.60 8.06
C GLY A 301 -12.49 -13.05 9.33
N ARG A 302 -13.49 -13.75 9.84
CA ARG A 302 -14.15 -13.44 11.13
C ARG A 302 -14.20 -14.67 12.01
N VAL A 303 -14.08 -14.47 13.33
CA VAL A 303 -14.02 -15.53 14.34
C VAL A 303 -15.23 -15.44 15.28
N TRP A 304 -15.80 -16.59 15.63
CA TRP A 304 -16.86 -16.76 16.62
C TRP A 304 -16.44 -17.82 17.65
N SER A 305 -16.86 -17.63 18.90
CA SER A 305 -16.74 -18.67 19.94
C SER A 305 -17.83 -19.73 19.75
N LEU A 306 -17.46 -21.01 19.87
CA LEU A 306 -18.40 -22.14 19.80
C LEU A 306 -18.87 -22.60 21.18
N ASP A 307 -18.15 -22.24 22.23
CA ASP A 307 -18.47 -22.65 23.61
C ASP A 307 -19.37 -21.64 24.33
N ASP A 308 -19.35 -20.37 23.89
CA ASP A 308 -20.13 -19.27 24.46
C ASP A 308 -20.18 -18.06 23.51
N ASN A 309 -20.73 -16.93 23.97
CA ASN A 309 -20.81 -15.68 23.20
C ASN A 309 -19.65 -14.71 23.50
N ARG A 310 -18.48 -15.18 23.94
CA ARG A 310 -17.36 -14.27 24.27
C ARG A 310 -16.77 -13.56 23.05
N ILE A 311 -16.95 -14.14 21.86
CA ILE A 311 -16.61 -13.53 20.56
C ILE A 311 -17.75 -13.82 19.60
N VAL A 312 -18.22 -12.79 18.90
CA VAL A 312 -19.27 -12.89 17.88
C VAL A 312 -18.82 -12.12 16.64
N GLY A 313 -18.13 -12.80 15.71
CA GLY A 313 -17.75 -12.26 14.41
C GLY A 313 -16.62 -11.24 14.42
N LYS A 314 -15.65 -11.34 15.34
CA LYS A 314 -14.50 -10.42 15.36
C LYS A 314 -13.58 -10.67 14.16
N GLY A 315 -13.16 -9.60 13.50
CA GLY A 315 -12.25 -9.69 12.35
C GLY A 315 -10.88 -10.25 12.72
N ALA A 316 -10.29 -11.07 11.86
CA ALA A 316 -8.93 -11.60 11.98
C ALA A 316 -8.28 -11.60 10.58
N SER A 317 -7.05 -11.13 10.47
CA SER A 317 -6.33 -11.22 9.18
C SER A 317 -6.22 -12.67 8.73
N THR A 318 -6.25 -12.90 7.42
CA THR A 318 -6.03 -14.24 6.85
C THR A 318 -4.70 -14.82 7.36
N LYS A 319 -3.65 -13.99 7.46
CA LYS A 319 -2.38 -14.38 8.10
C LYS A 319 -2.55 -14.97 9.50
N THR A 320 -3.30 -14.32 10.39
CA THR A 320 -3.52 -14.83 11.77
C THR A 320 -4.30 -16.14 11.74
N ILE A 321 -5.27 -16.29 10.82
CA ILE A 321 -6.04 -17.52 10.66
C ILE A 321 -5.14 -18.66 10.17
N GLN A 322 -4.24 -18.41 9.22
CA GLN A 322 -3.24 -19.39 8.77
C GLN A 322 -2.29 -19.80 9.89
N GLU A 323 -1.80 -18.85 10.68
CA GLU A 323 -0.99 -19.14 11.86
C GLU A 323 -1.74 -20.02 12.88
N ILE A 324 -3.05 -19.84 13.05
CA ILE A 324 -3.88 -20.71 13.90
C ILE A 324 -3.99 -22.11 13.28
N ILE A 325 -4.28 -22.22 11.98
CA ILE A 325 -4.40 -23.51 11.27
C ILE A 325 -3.12 -24.34 11.40
N GLN A 326 -1.95 -23.70 11.31
CA GLN A 326 -0.67 -24.38 11.36
C GLN A 326 -0.26 -24.83 12.78
N ASN A 327 -0.70 -24.13 13.82
CA ASN A 327 -0.16 -24.28 15.18
C ASN A 327 -1.18 -24.80 16.21
N CYS A 328 -2.46 -24.93 15.85
CA CYS A 328 -3.52 -25.39 16.74
C CYS A 328 -4.18 -26.67 16.21
N ASP A 329 -4.97 -27.33 17.05
CA ASP A 329 -5.87 -28.40 16.61
C ASP A 329 -7.02 -27.76 15.82
N ALA A 330 -6.94 -27.86 14.49
CA ALA A 330 -7.80 -27.16 13.55
C ALA A 330 -8.27 -28.10 12.42
N THR A 331 -9.54 -27.97 12.03
CA THR A 331 -10.16 -28.67 10.90
C THR A 331 -10.69 -27.64 9.91
N VAL A 332 -10.09 -27.59 8.72
CA VAL A 332 -10.53 -26.72 7.62
C VAL A 332 -11.54 -27.48 6.74
N THR A 333 -12.62 -26.81 6.39
CA THR A 333 -13.64 -27.28 5.45
C THR A 333 -13.93 -26.19 4.43
N TYR A 334 -14.04 -26.57 3.16
CA TYR A 334 -14.48 -25.67 2.09
C TYR A 334 -15.98 -25.84 1.85
N ASP A 335 -16.74 -24.74 1.85
CA ASP A 335 -18.17 -24.76 1.56
C ASP A 335 -18.42 -24.42 0.09
N GLU A 336 -18.76 -25.44 -0.70
CA GLU A 336 -18.97 -25.32 -2.15
C GLU A 336 -20.15 -24.40 -2.52
N ALA A 337 -21.15 -24.26 -1.65
CA ALA A 337 -22.32 -23.44 -1.96
C ALA A 337 -22.02 -21.93 -1.86
N SER A 338 -21.20 -21.55 -0.88
CA SER A 338 -20.75 -20.18 -0.65
C SER A 338 -19.40 -19.86 -1.29
N GLN A 339 -18.68 -20.88 -1.77
CA GLN A 339 -17.28 -20.79 -2.23
C GLN A 339 -16.43 -20.01 -1.22
N SER A 340 -16.41 -20.51 0.02
CA SER A 340 -15.73 -19.87 1.14
C SER A 340 -15.19 -20.93 2.10
N ALA A 341 -14.08 -20.63 2.76
CA ALA A 341 -13.45 -21.56 3.70
C ALA A 341 -13.95 -21.31 5.13
N LYS A 342 -14.06 -22.40 5.89
CA LYS A 342 -14.36 -22.40 7.31
C LYS A 342 -13.31 -23.22 8.04
N VAL A 343 -12.84 -22.76 9.20
CA VAL A 343 -12.00 -23.54 10.11
C VAL A 343 -12.64 -23.60 11.49
N GLU A 344 -12.75 -24.80 12.04
CA GLU A 344 -13.05 -25.02 13.45
C GLU A 344 -11.74 -25.36 14.17
N PHE A 345 -11.44 -24.68 15.28
CA PHE A 345 -10.17 -24.85 15.97
C PHE A 345 -10.31 -24.73 17.49
N THR A 346 -9.37 -25.33 18.21
CA THR A 346 -9.30 -25.26 19.68
C THR A 346 -8.06 -24.50 20.13
N ILE A 347 -8.27 -23.47 20.95
CA ILE A 347 -7.20 -22.81 21.70
C ILE A 347 -7.07 -23.50 23.07
N THR A 348 -5.84 -23.83 23.44
CA THR A 348 -5.47 -24.42 24.73
C THR A 348 -4.53 -23.48 25.51
N GLU A 349 -4.29 -23.75 26.79
CA GLU A 349 -3.32 -23.01 27.61
C GLU A 349 -1.88 -23.06 27.04
N SER A 350 -1.57 -24.08 26.24
CA SER A 350 -0.27 -24.25 25.58
C SER A 350 -0.24 -23.70 24.15
N SER A 351 -1.37 -23.21 23.64
CA SER A 351 -1.42 -22.59 22.31
C SER A 351 -0.70 -21.24 22.33
N GLY A 352 -0.25 -20.78 21.16
CA GLY A 352 0.27 -19.43 21.01
C GLY A 352 -0.77 -18.35 21.37
N GLN A 353 -0.30 -17.11 21.52
CA GLN A 353 -1.19 -15.98 21.78
C GLN A 353 -1.66 -15.37 20.44
N TYR A 354 -2.96 -15.47 20.16
CA TYR A 354 -3.56 -14.92 18.94
C TYR A 354 -4.49 -13.77 19.27
N THR A 355 -4.33 -12.63 18.57
CA THR A 355 -5.17 -11.44 18.76
C THR A 355 -6.10 -11.26 17.56
N VAL A 356 -7.40 -11.11 17.82
CA VAL A 356 -8.46 -10.82 16.84
C VAL A 356 -9.14 -9.49 17.19
N GLY A 357 -9.76 -8.83 16.22
CA GLY A 357 -10.37 -7.50 16.39
C GLY A 357 -9.36 -6.36 16.65
N GLY A 358 -8.07 -6.67 16.67
CA GLY A 358 -6.98 -5.75 17.04
C GLY A 358 -6.79 -5.59 18.56
N ASP A 359 -7.68 -6.12 19.38
CA ASP A 359 -7.71 -5.89 20.82
C ASP A 359 -8.06 -7.11 21.68
N PHE A 360 -8.53 -8.21 21.06
CA PHE A 360 -9.01 -9.38 21.78
C PHE A 360 -8.06 -10.56 21.65
N VAL A 361 -7.43 -10.96 22.75
CA VAL A 361 -6.60 -12.16 22.80
C VAL A 361 -7.47 -13.40 23.01
N LEU A 362 -7.40 -14.36 22.07
CA LEU A 362 -8.15 -15.61 22.18
C LEU A 362 -7.78 -16.35 23.48
N GLN A 363 -8.81 -16.82 24.18
CA GLN A 363 -8.68 -17.58 25.43
C GLN A 363 -8.88 -19.07 25.14
N PRO A 364 -8.49 -19.99 26.04
CA PRO A 364 -8.78 -21.40 25.87
C PRO A 364 -10.28 -21.67 25.60
N GLY A 365 -10.57 -22.47 24.58
CA GLY A 365 -11.91 -22.74 24.09
C GLY A 365 -11.95 -23.11 22.61
N ARG A 366 -13.13 -23.48 22.13
CA ARG A 366 -13.39 -23.81 20.73
C ARG A 366 -13.94 -22.62 19.97
N TYR A 367 -13.50 -22.48 18.73
CA TYR A 367 -13.81 -21.36 17.85
C TYR A 367 -14.11 -21.85 16.45
N VAL A 368 -14.84 -21.03 15.70
CA VAL A 368 -14.99 -21.16 14.25
C VAL A 368 -14.58 -19.85 13.59
N ALA A 369 -13.85 -19.94 12.49
CA ALA A 369 -13.59 -18.80 11.62
C ALA A 369 -14.03 -19.06 10.18
N TRP A 370 -14.61 -18.05 9.55
CA TRP A 370 -14.86 -18.02 8.11
C TRP A 370 -13.88 -17.07 7.46
N PHE A 371 -13.25 -17.51 6.38
CA PHE A 371 -12.13 -16.81 5.75
C PHE A 371 -12.00 -17.19 4.27
N GLU A 372 -11.04 -16.56 3.61
CA GLU A 372 -10.77 -16.73 2.19
C GLU A 372 -9.48 -17.54 1.96
N THR A 373 -9.45 -18.27 0.85
CA THR A 373 -8.34 -19.09 0.36
C THR A 373 -8.13 -18.79 -1.12
N ASP A 374 -7.02 -19.24 -1.70
CA ASP A 374 -6.75 -19.08 -3.13
C ASP A 374 -7.92 -19.59 -4.00
N GLN A 375 -8.51 -20.75 -3.65
CA GLN A 375 -9.68 -21.28 -4.33
C GLN A 375 -10.89 -20.33 -4.28
N SER A 376 -11.22 -19.78 -3.10
CA SER A 376 -12.36 -18.86 -2.98
C SER A 376 -12.10 -17.50 -3.60
N TYR A 377 -10.84 -17.01 -3.60
CA TYR A 377 -10.45 -15.80 -4.30
C TYR A 377 -10.57 -15.98 -5.81
N GLN A 378 -10.07 -17.07 -6.37
CA GLN A 378 -10.18 -17.38 -7.79
C GLN A 378 -11.65 -17.30 -8.25
N GLU A 379 -12.56 -17.99 -7.56
CA GLU A 379 -13.99 -18.00 -7.91
C GLU A 379 -14.61 -16.60 -7.90
N LYS A 380 -14.26 -15.78 -6.90
CA LYS A 380 -14.80 -14.41 -6.75
C LYS A 380 -14.20 -13.44 -7.76
N LEU A 381 -12.89 -13.53 -8.01
CA LEU A 381 -12.17 -12.67 -8.96
C LEU A 381 -12.51 -13.02 -10.41
N ASN A 382 -12.78 -14.29 -10.72
CA ASN A 382 -13.30 -14.71 -12.03
C ASN A 382 -14.65 -14.05 -12.40
N LEU A 383 -15.42 -13.56 -11.41
CA LEU A 383 -16.62 -12.78 -11.70
C LEU A 383 -16.31 -11.46 -12.44
N ILE A 384 -15.11 -10.91 -12.26
CA ILE A 384 -14.69 -9.67 -12.91
C ILE A 384 -14.60 -9.89 -14.42
N GLU A 385 -13.95 -10.96 -14.86
CA GLU A 385 -13.93 -11.36 -16.27
C GLU A 385 -15.33 -11.70 -16.77
N LYS A 386 -16.05 -12.56 -16.03
CA LYS A 386 -17.41 -13.02 -16.40
C LYS A 386 -18.36 -11.87 -16.74
N TYR A 387 -18.29 -10.78 -15.99
CA TYR A 387 -19.15 -9.60 -16.17
C TYR A 387 -18.45 -8.43 -16.87
N ASN A 388 -17.21 -8.62 -17.33
CA ASN A 388 -16.35 -7.61 -17.94
C ASN A 388 -16.26 -6.31 -17.12
N LEU A 389 -16.02 -6.44 -15.83
CA LEU A 389 -15.98 -5.33 -14.87
C LEU A 389 -14.63 -4.58 -14.92
N LYS A 390 -14.59 -3.35 -14.41
CA LYS A 390 -13.37 -2.54 -14.41
C LYS A 390 -12.17 -3.23 -13.75
N GLY A 391 -12.40 -3.93 -12.63
CA GLY A 391 -11.36 -4.66 -11.91
C GLY A 391 -11.67 -4.93 -10.44
N ALA A 392 -10.62 -5.02 -9.61
CA ALA A 392 -10.70 -5.45 -8.20
C ALA A 392 -10.09 -4.43 -7.22
N GLY A 393 -10.59 -4.46 -5.99
CA GLY A 393 -10.00 -3.74 -4.85
C GLY A 393 -9.83 -4.66 -3.64
N ALA A 394 -8.71 -4.57 -2.93
CA ALA A 394 -8.44 -5.42 -1.77
C ALA A 394 -8.49 -4.66 -0.44
N TRP A 395 -9.26 -5.18 0.52
CA TRP A 395 -9.32 -4.68 1.90
C TRP A 395 -8.78 -5.72 2.90
N SER A 396 -7.64 -5.49 3.56
CA SER A 396 -6.64 -4.47 3.22
C SER A 396 -5.24 -5.07 3.23
N LEU A 397 -4.31 -4.42 2.54
CA LEU A 397 -2.94 -4.89 2.38
C LEU A 397 -2.25 -5.08 3.74
N GLY A 398 -1.49 -6.16 3.85
CA GLY A 398 -0.84 -6.61 5.07
C GLY A 398 -1.68 -7.56 5.93
N GLN A 399 -2.87 -7.96 5.47
CA GLN A 399 -3.73 -8.94 6.16
C GLN A 399 -3.77 -10.30 5.45
N GLU A 400 -3.46 -10.33 4.15
CA GLU A 400 -3.49 -11.49 3.28
C GLU A 400 -2.48 -12.57 3.67
N ASP A 401 -2.71 -13.78 3.16
CA ASP A 401 -1.61 -14.69 2.85
C ASP A 401 -0.95 -14.20 1.56
N ILE A 402 0.39 -14.12 1.55
CA ILE A 402 1.13 -13.48 0.47
C ILE A 402 1.03 -14.25 -0.87
N SER A 403 0.78 -15.56 -0.81
CA SER A 403 0.66 -16.43 -1.99
C SER A 403 -0.45 -16.00 -2.95
N ILE A 404 -1.47 -15.28 -2.44
CA ILE A 404 -2.56 -14.77 -3.28
C ILE A 404 -2.02 -13.94 -4.46
N TRP A 405 -0.93 -13.19 -4.25
CA TRP A 405 -0.36 -12.29 -5.25
C TRP A 405 0.37 -12.99 -6.39
N ASP A 406 0.62 -14.30 -6.28
CA ASP A 406 1.17 -15.10 -7.38
C ASP A 406 0.16 -15.29 -8.52
N HIS A 407 -1.14 -15.20 -8.22
CA HIS A 407 -2.23 -15.45 -9.19
C HIS A 407 -3.29 -14.36 -9.23
N TYR A 408 -3.26 -13.38 -8.30
CA TYR A 408 -4.29 -12.36 -8.16
C TYR A 408 -4.57 -11.62 -9.47
N GLU A 409 -3.51 -11.19 -10.17
CA GLU A 409 -3.64 -10.47 -11.43
C GLU A 409 -4.27 -11.34 -12.52
N ASP A 410 -3.84 -12.60 -12.64
CA ASP A 410 -4.34 -13.56 -13.62
C ASP A 410 -5.82 -13.83 -13.41
N TRP A 411 -6.25 -14.05 -12.16
CA TRP A 411 -7.66 -14.26 -11.83
C TRP A 411 -8.53 -13.03 -12.09
N VAL A 412 -8.01 -11.84 -11.80
CA VAL A 412 -8.70 -10.59 -12.12
C VAL A 412 -8.90 -10.47 -13.63
N ASN A 413 -7.86 -10.77 -14.43
CA ASN A 413 -7.88 -10.66 -15.89
C ASN A 413 -8.53 -11.85 -16.60
N GLY A 414 -8.92 -12.90 -15.87
CA GLY A 414 -9.49 -14.12 -16.45
C GLY A 414 -8.48 -14.99 -17.21
N ASP A 415 -7.19 -14.77 -17.00
CA ASP A 415 -6.09 -15.51 -17.62
C ASP A 415 -5.81 -16.79 -16.82
N VAL A 416 -6.77 -17.73 -16.79
CA VAL A 416 -6.54 -19.01 -16.12
C VAL A 416 -5.71 -19.90 -17.04
N ALA A 417 -4.55 -20.37 -16.56
CA ALA A 417 -3.88 -21.51 -17.20
C ALA A 417 -4.85 -22.70 -17.20
N ASP A 418 -5.00 -23.38 -18.34
CA ASP A 418 -5.74 -24.64 -18.43
C ASP A 418 -5.02 -25.71 -17.58
N GLU A 419 -5.18 -25.67 -16.25
CA GLU A 419 -4.92 -26.83 -15.41
C GLU A 419 -6.17 -27.71 -15.46
N GLU A 420 -6.06 -28.82 -16.19
CA GLU A 420 -6.99 -29.92 -16.04
C GLU A 420 -7.12 -30.25 -14.55
N LEU A 421 -8.35 -30.13 -14.02
CA LEU A 421 -8.78 -30.72 -12.76
C LEU A 421 -8.53 -32.24 -12.82
N GLY A 422 -7.35 -32.66 -12.38
CA GLY A 422 -6.84 -34.01 -12.56
C GLY A 422 -6.13 -34.55 -11.32
N ALA A 423 -6.95 -35.17 -10.45
CA ALA A 423 -6.60 -36.19 -9.46
C ALA A 423 -5.67 -35.80 -8.28
N ASP A 424 -6.00 -36.38 -7.12
CA ASP A 424 -5.33 -36.26 -5.83
C ASP A 424 -3.79 -36.15 -5.91
N PRO A 425 -3.14 -35.37 -5.03
CA PRO A 425 -1.69 -35.37 -4.94
C PRO A 425 -1.19 -36.80 -4.61
N PRO A 426 -0.13 -37.29 -5.27
CA PRO A 426 0.40 -38.61 -4.99
C PRO A 426 0.90 -38.67 -3.55
N ILE A 427 0.44 -39.69 -2.82
CA ILE A 427 0.96 -40.08 -1.51
C ILE A 427 2.46 -40.31 -1.66
N VAL A 428 3.27 -39.43 -1.07
CA VAL A 428 4.70 -39.67 -0.89
C VAL A 428 4.86 -40.63 0.30
N GLU A 429 5.03 -41.92 0.02
CA GLU A 429 5.55 -42.85 1.02
C GLU A 429 6.96 -42.41 1.44
N LEU A 430 7.12 -42.12 2.72
CA LEU A 430 8.43 -41.86 3.34
C LEU A 430 9.28 -43.14 3.29
N PRO A 431 10.55 -43.09 2.86
CA PRO A 431 11.42 -44.25 2.95
C PRO A 431 11.78 -44.56 4.41
N ALA A 432 11.81 -45.86 4.75
CA ALA A 432 12.19 -46.38 6.05
C ALA A 432 13.61 -45.93 6.48
N PRO A 433 13.90 -45.80 7.79
CA PRO A 433 15.16 -45.26 8.27
C PRO A 433 16.32 -46.24 8.01
N PRO A 434 17.51 -45.77 7.57
CA PRO A 434 18.68 -46.62 7.58
C PRO A 434 19.15 -46.82 9.02
N THR A 435 19.34 -48.09 9.36
CA THR A 435 20.12 -48.52 10.52
C THR A 435 21.60 -48.35 10.20
N GLY A 436 22.36 -47.68 11.07
CA GLY A 436 23.79 -47.49 10.84
C GLY A 436 24.42 -46.52 11.84
N ASP A 437 24.95 -47.10 12.89
CA ASP A 437 25.81 -46.50 13.91
C ASP A 437 27.09 -45.90 13.28
N SER A 438 27.37 -44.62 13.55
CA SER A 438 28.73 -44.09 13.55
C SER A 438 28.80 -42.84 14.41
N THR A 439 29.48 -42.98 15.53
CA THR A 439 29.96 -41.92 16.41
C THR A 439 30.79 -40.90 15.63
N ASP A 440 30.40 -39.62 15.65
CA ASP A 440 31.36 -38.52 15.61
C ASP A 440 30.81 -37.29 16.36
N SER A 441 31.72 -36.66 17.10
CA SER A 441 31.48 -35.53 18.00
C SER A 441 31.24 -34.22 17.22
N PRO A 442 30.59 -33.19 17.82
CA PRO A 442 30.20 -31.99 17.09
C PRO A 442 31.43 -31.16 16.68
N SER A 443 31.54 -30.85 15.39
CA SER A 443 32.57 -29.97 14.84
C SER A 443 32.22 -28.49 15.07
N GLU A 444 33.28 -27.72 15.32
CA GLU A 444 33.41 -26.32 15.71
C GLU A 444 32.52 -25.29 14.98
N GLU A 445 32.04 -24.30 15.75
CA GLU A 445 31.38 -23.08 15.28
C GLU A 445 32.31 -22.27 14.38
N THR A 446 31.98 -22.14 13.10
CA THR A 446 32.71 -21.26 12.17
C THR A 446 32.26 -19.81 12.34
N TYR A 447 33.07 -18.99 13.02
CA TYR A 447 32.93 -17.53 13.03
C TYR A 447 33.38 -16.94 11.70
N SER A 448 32.53 -16.13 11.06
CA SER A 448 32.90 -15.40 9.83
C SER A 448 32.97 -13.90 10.09
N ASN A 449 34.12 -13.30 9.78
CA ASN A 449 34.31 -11.85 9.82
C ASN A 449 33.47 -11.19 8.71
N ALA A 450 32.72 -10.15 9.07
CA ALA A 450 31.88 -9.39 8.16
C ALA A 450 32.04 -7.88 8.41
N TRP A 451 31.50 -7.07 7.51
CA TRP A 451 31.51 -5.61 7.59
C TRP A 451 30.11 -5.05 7.45
N ILE A 452 29.86 -3.94 8.12
CA ILE A 452 28.71 -3.10 7.81
C ILE A 452 28.92 -2.50 6.41
N LYS A 453 27.92 -2.60 5.53
CA LYS A 453 28.00 -2.03 4.17
C LYS A 453 28.43 -0.55 4.21
N ALA A 454 29.32 -0.16 3.31
CA ALA A 454 30.07 1.09 3.41
C ALA A 454 29.20 2.36 3.30
N ASP A 455 28.01 2.24 2.72
CA ASP A 455 27.03 3.32 2.54
C ASP A 455 26.12 3.53 3.76
N GLN A 456 26.23 2.71 4.80
CA GLN A 456 25.37 2.78 5.98
C GLN A 456 25.96 3.70 7.07
N ILE A 457 25.12 4.43 7.78
CA ILE A 457 25.50 5.21 8.97
C ILE A 457 24.47 4.91 10.07
N ASN A 458 24.92 4.81 11.32
CA ASN A 458 24.09 4.58 12.49
C ASN A 458 23.27 3.27 12.50
N VAL A 459 23.87 2.14 12.11
CA VAL A 459 23.24 0.81 12.08
C VAL A 459 23.01 0.26 13.50
N PRO A 460 21.76 -0.03 13.90
CA PRO A 460 21.45 -0.49 15.25
C PRO A 460 21.76 -1.97 15.47
N ILE A 461 22.35 -2.27 16.62
CA ILE A 461 22.55 -3.63 17.12
C ILE A 461 21.55 -3.86 18.25
N TYR A 462 20.60 -4.78 18.05
CA TYR A 462 19.53 -5.07 18.99
C TYR A 462 19.94 -6.12 20.01
N LYS A 463 19.36 -6.07 21.21
CA LYS A 463 19.52 -7.13 22.20
C LYS A 463 18.80 -8.43 21.81
N ASN A 464 17.73 -8.34 21.01
CA ASN A 464 16.85 -9.45 20.68
C ASN A 464 16.87 -9.78 19.19
N GLU A 465 16.66 -11.06 18.87
CA GLU A 465 16.73 -11.63 17.52
C GLU A 465 15.68 -11.09 16.55
N ASN A 466 14.51 -10.67 17.07
CA ASN A 466 13.43 -10.10 16.28
C ASN A 466 13.67 -8.65 15.81
N LEU A 467 14.89 -8.13 16.01
CA LEU A 467 15.31 -6.77 15.65
C LEU A 467 14.43 -5.67 16.27
N LYS A 468 13.88 -5.93 17.47
CA LYS A 468 13.04 -5.01 18.22
C LYS A 468 13.51 -4.85 19.66
N GLY A 469 13.25 -3.69 20.24
CA GLY A 469 13.55 -3.38 21.65
C GLY A 469 14.91 -2.72 21.85
N LYS A 470 15.57 -3.03 22.97
CA LYS A 470 16.79 -2.34 23.42
C LYS A 470 17.93 -2.47 22.40
N ILE A 471 18.46 -1.33 21.94
CA ILE A 471 19.70 -1.24 21.18
C ILE A 471 20.88 -1.30 22.16
N VAL A 472 21.86 -2.15 21.87
CA VAL A 472 23.08 -2.32 22.67
C VAL A 472 24.25 -1.54 22.11
N ALA A 473 24.28 -1.28 20.80
CA ALA A 473 25.27 -0.42 20.14
C ALA A 473 24.76 0.11 18.80
N THR A 474 25.46 1.09 18.25
CA THR A 474 25.21 1.64 16.92
C THR A 474 26.53 1.71 16.15
N LEU A 475 26.56 1.21 14.91
CA LEU A 475 27.77 1.11 14.09
C LEU A 475 27.70 1.94 12.81
N SER A 476 28.85 2.38 12.30
CA SER A 476 28.96 3.06 11.00
C SER A 476 29.40 2.10 9.90
N GLY A 477 29.14 2.46 8.64
CA GLY A 477 29.59 1.72 7.46
C GLY A 477 31.09 1.46 7.48
N GLY A 478 31.48 0.27 7.03
CA GLY A 478 32.86 -0.22 7.08
C GLY A 478 33.30 -0.77 8.45
N THR A 479 32.47 -0.68 9.50
CA THR A 479 32.79 -1.27 10.81
C THR A 479 32.80 -2.80 10.70
N ALA A 480 33.86 -3.43 11.20
CA ALA A 480 33.97 -4.89 11.23
C ALA A 480 33.16 -5.48 12.40
N VAL A 481 32.49 -6.61 12.15
CA VAL A 481 31.74 -7.40 13.13
C VAL A 481 32.01 -8.88 12.90
N THR A 482 31.93 -9.69 13.96
CA THR A 482 32.04 -11.15 13.85
C THR A 482 30.64 -11.75 13.83
N VAL A 483 30.26 -12.44 12.75
CA VAL A 483 28.99 -13.17 12.71
C VAL A 483 29.16 -14.49 13.44
N LEU A 484 28.37 -14.68 14.51
CA LEU A 484 28.36 -15.87 15.34
C LEU A 484 27.43 -16.94 14.78
N LYS A 485 26.25 -16.52 14.28
CA LYS A 485 25.29 -17.38 13.59
C LYS A 485 24.28 -16.56 12.78
N GLU A 486 23.67 -17.21 11.81
CA GLU A 486 22.44 -16.75 11.20
C GLU A 486 21.26 -16.99 12.16
N ALA A 487 20.43 -15.96 12.30
CA ALA A 487 19.25 -15.93 13.15
C ALA A 487 17.99 -15.90 12.26
N GLY A 488 16.86 -16.37 12.77
CA GLY A 488 15.60 -16.32 12.04
C GLY A 488 15.18 -14.87 11.70
N ASN A 489 14.34 -14.70 10.67
CA ASN A 489 13.80 -13.41 10.23
C ASN A 489 14.81 -12.43 9.59
N GLY A 490 15.85 -12.93 8.91
CA GLY A 490 16.80 -12.08 8.19
C GLY A 490 17.71 -11.28 9.13
N ALA A 491 18.16 -11.91 10.21
CA ALA A 491 19.07 -11.32 11.19
C ALA A 491 20.36 -12.14 11.32
N TYR A 492 21.46 -11.49 11.69
CA TYR A 492 22.68 -12.13 12.16
C TYR A 492 22.86 -11.86 13.65
N GLN A 493 23.29 -12.86 14.42
CA GLN A 493 23.88 -12.62 15.73
C GLN A 493 25.34 -12.23 15.53
N VAL A 494 25.71 -11.05 15.99
CA VAL A 494 27.06 -10.48 15.82
C VAL A 494 27.72 -10.16 17.16
N GLN A 495 29.03 -10.38 17.22
CA GLN A 495 29.90 -9.89 18.28
C GLN A 495 30.64 -8.65 17.80
N LEU A 496 30.65 -7.63 18.66
CA LEU A 496 31.30 -6.35 18.46
C LEU A 496 32.75 -6.40 18.96
N SER A 497 33.54 -5.37 18.64
CA SER A 497 34.95 -5.27 19.04
C SER A 497 35.18 -5.17 20.55
N ASP A 498 34.15 -4.84 21.33
CA ASP A 498 34.17 -4.77 22.80
C ASP A 498 33.57 -6.05 23.45
N ASP A 499 33.47 -7.13 22.68
CA ASP A 499 32.88 -8.42 23.07
C ASP A 499 31.38 -8.40 23.41
N GLN A 500 30.68 -7.29 23.16
CA GLN A 500 29.22 -7.27 23.25
C GLN A 500 28.59 -8.05 22.10
N VAL A 501 27.54 -8.82 22.43
CA VAL A 501 26.77 -9.60 21.46
C VAL A 501 25.39 -8.98 21.27
N GLY A 502 24.96 -8.88 20.01
CA GLY A 502 23.61 -8.48 19.66
C GLY A 502 23.20 -8.95 18.28
N TYR A 503 22.07 -8.44 17.79
CA TYR A 503 21.44 -8.86 16.56
C TYR A 503 21.33 -7.70 15.58
N ILE A 504 21.70 -7.94 14.34
CA ILE A 504 21.70 -6.98 13.24
C ILE A 504 20.93 -7.56 12.05
N SER A 505 20.24 -6.73 11.27
CA SER A 505 19.61 -7.20 10.04
C SER A 505 20.68 -7.64 9.04
N SER A 506 20.46 -8.77 8.37
CA SER A 506 21.32 -9.27 7.29
C SER A 506 21.44 -8.29 6.13
N SER A 507 20.46 -7.39 5.95
CA SER A 507 20.48 -6.35 4.93
C SER A 507 21.62 -5.34 5.08
N TYR A 508 22.17 -5.17 6.28
CA TYR A 508 23.27 -4.23 6.57
C TYR A 508 24.67 -4.85 6.52
N VAL A 509 24.76 -6.18 6.44
CA VAL A 509 26.02 -6.91 6.57
C VAL A 509 26.52 -7.37 5.20
N THR A 510 27.83 -7.29 4.97
CA THR A 510 28.53 -7.86 3.81
C THR A 510 29.73 -8.68 4.28
N PHE A 511 29.98 -9.81 3.61
CA PHE A 511 31.15 -10.66 3.87
C PHE A 511 32.34 -10.34 2.94
N GLU A 512 32.15 -9.41 2.00
CA GLU A 512 33.22 -8.87 1.16
C GLU A 512 33.63 -7.48 1.66
N LYS A 513 34.93 -7.29 1.91
CA LYS A 513 35.51 -6.01 2.34
C LYS A 513 35.49 -5.04 1.15
N GLN A 514 34.65 -4.02 1.22
CA GLN A 514 34.56 -2.97 0.21
C GLN A 514 35.51 -1.81 0.57
N GLU A 515 36.38 -1.39 -0.36
CA GLU A 515 37.19 -0.17 -0.21
C GLU A 515 36.46 1.05 -0.79
N PRO A 516 36.56 2.25 -0.17
CA PRO A 516 35.90 3.44 -0.67
C PRO A 516 36.55 3.92 -1.98
N THR A 517 35.74 4.08 -3.02
CA THR A 517 36.17 4.60 -4.34
C THR A 517 36.40 6.12 -4.25
N PRO A 518 37.56 6.67 -4.67
CA PRO A 518 37.82 8.11 -4.66
C PRO A 518 37.03 8.86 -5.74
N GLU A 519 36.47 10.01 -5.37
CA GLU A 519 35.81 10.98 -6.27
C GLU A 519 36.69 11.41 -7.45
N GLN A 520 36.10 11.42 -8.65
CA GLN A 520 36.55 12.27 -9.75
C GLN A 520 35.63 13.48 -9.85
N ILE A 521 36.17 14.64 -9.50
CA ILE A 521 35.58 15.97 -9.72
C ILE A 521 35.81 16.37 -11.19
N PRO A 522 34.77 16.73 -11.96
CA PRO A 522 34.91 17.67 -13.07
C PRO A 522 34.63 19.09 -12.58
N ASP A 523 35.46 19.99 -13.08
CA ASP A 523 35.69 21.37 -12.67
C ASP A 523 34.48 22.32 -12.78
N SER A 524 34.45 23.25 -11.82
CA SER A 524 33.81 24.57 -11.70
C SER A 524 32.94 25.11 -12.86
N SER A 525 31.65 25.29 -12.58
CA SER A 525 31.04 26.64 -12.52
C SER A 525 29.58 26.61 -12.05
N THR A 526 29.34 26.88 -10.77
CA THR A 526 28.01 27.27 -10.25
C THR A 526 28.17 28.22 -9.05
N PRO A 527 27.22 29.16 -8.85
CA PRO A 527 27.35 30.22 -7.86
C PRO A 527 27.17 29.67 -6.44
N SER A 528 27.99 30.20 -5.53
CA SER A 528 28.00 29.91 -4.09
C SER A 528 26.60 29.98 -3.46
N VAL A 529 26.10 28.84 -2.98
CA VAL A 529 25.00 28.77 -2.00
C VAL A 529 25.61 29.09 -0.63
N PRO A 530 25.01 29.99 0.17
CA PRO A 530 25.56 30.33 1.48
C PRO A 530 25.44 29.14 2.45
N SER A 531 26.51 28.89 3.21
CA SER A 531 26.53 27.92 4.31
C SER A 531 25.50 28.32 5.37
N SER A 532 24.42 27.55 5.53
CA SER A 532 23.50 27.71 6.65
C SER A 532 24.19 27.24 7.94
N GLU A 533 24.26 28.09 8.96
CA GLU A 533 24.71 27.68 10.29
C GLU A 533 23.82 26.55 10.84
N THR A 534 24.40 25.61 11.58
CA THR A 534 23.71 24.50 12.25
C THR A 534 24.02 24.50 13.73
N PHE A 535 23.09 24.07 14.58
CA PHE A 535 23.35 23.84 16.02
C PHE A 535 22.94 22.44 16.45
N LEU A 536 23.50 22.00 17.58
CA LEU A 536 23.22 20.68 18.15
C LEU A 536 22.05 20.76 19.14
N TYR A 537 21.03 19.93 18.93
CA TYR A 537 19.84 19.84 19.75
C TYR A 537 19.72 18.45 20.39
N GLU A 538 19.57 18.41 21.71
CA GLU A 538 19.26 17.18 22.44
C GLU A 538 17.74 16.97 22.49
N VAL A 539 17.28 15.86 21.91
CA VAL A 539 15.87 15.47 21.82
C VAL A 539 15.28 15.30 23.22
N LYS A 540 14.15 15.96 23.47
CA LYS A 540 13.41 15.93 24.74
C LYS A 540 12.17 15.06 24.62
N ALA A 541 11.63 14.65 25.77
CA ALA A 541 10.38 13.91 25.81
C ALA A 541 9.25 14.69 25.12
N GLY A 542 8.62 14.07 24.12
CA GLY A 542 7.51 14.66 23.35
C GLY A 542 7.92 15.38 22.05
N ASP A 543 9.22 15.44 21.74
CA ASP A 543 9.73 15.94 20.47
C ASP A 543 9.43 14.98 19.31
N SER A 544 9.26 15.56 18.12
CA SER A 544 9.25 14.84 16.84
C SER A 544 10.04 15.67 15.83
N LEU A 545 10.57 15.05 14.77
CA LEU A 545 11.26 15.80 13.72
C LEU A 545 10.38 16.90 13.11
N TRP A 546 9.07 16.63 13.01
CA TRP A 546 8.08 17.64 12.63
C TRP A 546 8.05 18.84 13.57
N LYS A 547 7.92 18.62 14.90
CA LYS A 547 7.88 19.72 15.87
C LYS A 547 9.21 20.48 15.92
N LEU A 548 10.32 19.80 15.68
CA LEU A 548 11.64 20.43 15.61
C LEU A 548 11.79 21.27 14.34
N ALA A 549 11.33 20.76 13.19
CA ALA A 549 11.29 21.51 11.94
C ALA A 549 10.33 22.71 12.03
N GLU A 550 9.15 22.53 12.60
CA GLU A 550 8.21 23.62 12.85
C GLU A 550 8.83 24.70 13.75
N ARG A 551 9.50 24.29 14.83
CA ARG A 551 10.12 25.21 15.80
C ARG A 551 11.32 25.97 15.26
N TYR A 552 12.18 25.31 14.50
CA TYR A 552 13.49 25.87 14.11
C TYR A 552 13.58 26.24 12.63
N LEU A 553 12.76 25.63 11.78
CA LEU A 553 12.70 25.87 10.34
C LEU A 553 11.42 26.62 9.93
N GLY A 554 10.50 26.86 10.87
CA GLY A 554 9.23 27.57 10.65
C GLY A 554 8.17 26.74 9.91
N ASP A 555 8.48 25.48 9.58
CA ASP A 555 7.61 24.57 8.84
C ASP A 555 7.95 23.12 9.21
N GLY A 556 6.97 22.41 9.76
CA GLY A 556 7.12 21.00 10.14
C GLY A 556 7.41 20.08 8.96
N SER A 557 6.99 20.44 7.75
CA SER A 557 7.24 19.67 6.52
C SER A 557 8.70 19.66 6.09
N ARG A 558 9.52 20.57 6.64
CA ARG A 558 10.97 20.66 6.43
C ARG A 558 11.77 19.67 7.30
N TYR A 559 11.09 18.77 8.00
CA TYR A 559 11.73 17.68 8.74
C TYR A 559 12.67 16.79 7.90
N PRO A 560 12.49 16.60 6.58
CA PRO A 560 13.47 15.88 5.76
C PRO A 560 14.83 16.57 5.73
N GLU A 561 14.90 17.89 5.89
CA GLU A 561 16.19 18.60 5.98
C GLU A 561 16.96 18.22 7.25
N ILE A 562 16.24 18.03 8.36
CA ILE A 562 16.82 17.50 9.60
C ILE A 562 17.22 16.04 9.40
N MET A 563 16.42 15.24 8.70
CA MET A 563 16.75 13.83 8.43
C MET A 563 17.99 13.70 7.56
N GLU A 564 18.05 14.42 6.45
CA GLU A 564 19.18 14.42 5.52
C GLU A 564 20.46 14.90 6.21
N LEU A 565 20.38 16.00 6.97
CA LEU A 565 21.53 16.52 7.73
C LEU A 565 22.07 15.52 8.77
N ASN A 566 21.22 14.65 9.30
CA ASN A 566 21.59 13.67 10.32
C ASN A 566 21.68 12.22 9.81
N GLY A 567 21.54 11.99 8.50
CA GLY A 567 21.52 10.65 7.90
C GLY A 567 20.42 9.74 8.46
N LEU A 568 19.27 10.30 8.85
CA LEU A 568 18.16 9.53 9.40
C LEU A 568 17.36 8.88 8.29
N THR A 569 17.12 7.57 8.39
CA THR A 569 16.25 6.79 7.51
C THR A 569 14.84 6.60 8.07
N SER A 570 14.59 7.12 9.29
CA SER A 570 13.31 7.07 10.00
C SER A 570 13.04 8.39 10.71
N THR A 571 11.76 8.74 10.83
CA THR A 571 11.30 9.92 11.58
C THR A 571 11.30 9.72 13.10
N THR A 572 11.59 8.50 13.55
CA THR A 572 11.62 8.16 14.98
C THR A 572 12.89 8.74 15.62
N ILE A 573 12.70 9.62 16.60
CA ILE A 573 13.77 10.18 17.42
C ILE A 573 13.55 9.82 18.89
N PHE A 574 14.64 9.63 19.63
CA PHE A 574 14.59 9.19 21.03
C PHE A 574 15.07 10.30 21.96
N GLN A 575 14.47 10.41 23.14
CA GLN A 575 14.94 11.34 24.16
C GLN A 575 16.44 11.10 24.46
N GLY A 576 17.22 12.19 24.47
CA GLY A 576 18.68 12.17 24.64
C GLY A 576 19.46 12.04 23.33
N MET A 577 18.79 11.78 22.19
CA MET A 577 19.42 11.79 20.87
C MET A 577 19.92 13.20 20.52
N GLN A 578 21.12 13.31 19.96
CA GLN A 578 21.70 14.58 19.50
C GLN A 578 21.41 14.72 18.00
N LEU A 579 20.74 15.81 17.61
CA LEU A 579 20.43 16.15 16.22
C LEU A 579 21.11 17.46 15.83
N GLN A 580 21.71 17.51 14.66
CA GLN A 580 22.08 18.76 14.01
C GLN A 580 20.80 19.37 13.40
N ILE A 581 20.49 20.62 13.76
CA ILE A 581 19.33 21.34 13.23
C ILE A 581 19.84 22.53 12.41
N PRO A 582 19.35 22.74 11.17
CA PRO A 582 19.65 23.94 10.42
C PRO A 582 19.09 25.20 11.12
N GLY A 583 19.87 26.27 11.22
CA GLY A 583 19.46 27.55 11.79
C GLY A 583 20.10 27.89 13.15
N SER A 584 19.49 28.82 13.88
CA SER A 584 19.94 29.28 15.21
C SER A 584 19.19 28.61 16.35
N SER A 585 19.84 28.46 17.52
CA SER A 585 19.23 27.88 18.72
C SER A 585 18.06 28.69 19.30
N GLU A 586 17.93 29.95 18.89
CA GLU A 586 16.72 30.75 19.09
C GLU A 586 15.68 30.32 18.06
N GLY A 587 14.77 29.43 18.46
CA GLY A 587 13.66 29.01 17.59
C GLY A 587 12.76 30.18 17.19
N SER A 588 12.11 30.05 16.04
CA SER A 588 11.05 30.96 15.60
C SER A 588 9.89 30.87 16.59
N GLN A 589 9.79 31.85 17.50
CA GLN A 589 8.57 32.00 18.30
C GLN A 589 7.44 32.44 17.35
N PRO A 590 6.23 31.85 17.41
CA PRO A 590 5.06 32.48 16.82
C PRO A 590 4.75 33.73 17.64
N GLY A 591 5.38 34.84 17.26
CA GLY A 591 5.18 36.13 17.89
C GLY A 591 3.89 36.78 17.40
N ASP A 592 3.27 37.57 18.29
CA ASP A 592 2.10 38.44 18.16
C ASP A 592 2.13 39.46 17.00
N SER A 593 2.82 39.16 15.90
CA SER A 593 3.02 40.01 14.75
C SER A 593 2.31 39.42 13.54
N TYR A 594 1.44 40.24 12.94
CA TYR A 594 0.67 39.86 11.76
C TYR A 594 0.88 40.87 10.63
N VAL A 595 0.67 40.43 9.40
CA VAL A 595 0.54 41.30 8.23
C VAL A 595 -0.90 41.32 7.77
N ASN A 596 -1.37 42.48 7.29
CA ASN A 596 -2.70 42.57 6.71
C ASN A 596 -2.65 42.16 5.23
N TYR A 597 -3.57 41.31 4.83
CA TYR A 597 -3.77 40.89 3.45
C TYR A 597 -5.20 41.24 3.00
N THR A 598 -5.32 41.94 1.87
CA THR A 598 -6.63 42.24 1.28
C THR A 598 -7.01 41.14 0.29
N VAL A 599 -8.09 40.42 0.60
CA VAL A 599 -8.64 39.33 -0.21
C VAL A 599 -8.96 39.81 -1.61
N LYS A 600 -8.46 39.11 -2.62
CA LYS A 600 -8.67 39.37 -4.04
C LYS A 600 -9.71 38.41 -4.61
N ARG A 601 -10.27 38.76 -5.76
CA ARG A 601 -11.20 37.87 -6.48
C ARG A 601 -10.48 36.58 -6.87
N GLY A 602 -11.02 35.43 -6.44
CA GLY A 602 -10.46 34.10 -6.70
C GLY A 602 -9.58 33.54 -5.57
N ASP A 603 -9.35 34.33 -4.52
CA ASP A 603 -8.66 33.87 -3.32
C ASP A 603 -9.52 32.88 -2.52
N SER A 604 -8.86 31.90 -1.92
CA SER A 604 -9.36 31.10 -0.80
C SER A 604 -8.37 31.26 0.36
N LEU A 605 -8.80 30.99 1.60
CA LEU A 605 -7.87 31.00 2.74
C LEU A 605 -6.68 30.06 2.52
N TRP A 606 -6.92 28.94 1.84
CA TRP A 606 -5.89 28.01 1.39
C TRP A 606 -4.88 28.66 0.45
N LYS A 607 -5.33 29.30 -0.64
CA LYS A 607 -4.45 29.97 -1.60
C LYS A 607 -3.65 31.09 -0.94
N ILE A 608 -4.27 31.82 -0.02
CA ILE A 608 -3.60 32.88 0.75
C ILE A 608 -2.54 32.27 1.67
N ALA A 609 -2.88 31.23 2.43
CA ALA A 609 -1.92 30.53 3.30
C ALA A 609 -0.76 29.94 2.49
N ARG A 610 -1.02 29.30 1.35
CA ARG A 610 0.03 28.78 0.46
C ARG A 610 0.94 29.89 -0.04
N ALA A 611 0.36 31.01 -0.49
CA ALA A 611 1.13 32.11 -1.06
C ALA A 611 1.89 32.95 -0.03
N GLN A 612 1.37 33.06 1.21
CA GLN A 612 1.89 33.99 2.22
C GLN A 612 2.59 33.28 3.39
N LEU A 613 2.20 32.04 3.68
CA LEU A 613 2.68 31.23 4.80
C LEU A 613 3.44 29.97 4.34
N GLY A 614 3.56 29.74 3.04
CA GLY A 614 4.31 28.63 2.45
C GLY A 614 3.53 27.33 2.26
N SER A 615 2.42 27.11 2.99
CA SER A 615 1.53 25.95 2.81
C SER A 615 0.06 26.36 2.94
N GLY A 616 -0.80 25.78 2.11
CA GLY A 616 -2.24 26.03 2.17
C GLY A 616 -2.86 25.48 3.44
N SER A 617 -2.31 24.39 3.98
CA SER A 617 -2.72 23.76 5.25
C SER A 617 -2.66 24.68 6.47
N ARG A 618 -1.90 25.79 6.39
CA ARG A 618 -1.79 26.82 7.44
C ARG A 618 -2.97 27.78 7.49
N TYR A 619 -3.98 27.59 6.64
CA TYR A 619 -5.19 28.43 6.65
C TYR A 619 -5.96 28.47 7.99
N PRO A 620 -5.97 27.44 8.86
CA PRO A 620 -6.60 27.53 10.17
C PRO A 620 -5.94 28.58 11.07
N GLU A 621 -4.64 28.85 10.91
CA GLU A 621 -3.96 29.93 11.64
C GLU A 621 -4.54 31.30 11.26
N ILE A 622 -4.86 31.49 9.97
CA ILE A 622 -5.54 32.70 9.49
C ILE A 622 -6.95 32.78 10.08
N MET A 623 -7.68 31.66 10.13
CA MET A 623 -9.02 31.63 10.71
C MET A 623 -9.00 32.00 12.18
N GLU A 624 -8.12 31.37 12.97
CA GLU A 624 -7.98 31.61 14.40
C GLU A 624 -7.59 33.07 14.68
N LEU A 625 -6.59 33.59 13.97
CA LEU A 625 -6.11 34.96 14.14
C LEU A 625 -7.15 36.04 13.77
N ASN A 626 -8.13 35.70 12.93
CA ASN A 626 -9.22 36.59 12.52
C ASN A 626 -10.57 36.26 13.15
N GLY A 627 -10.66 35.25 14.03
CA GLY A 627 -11.92 34.80 14.62
C GLY A 627 -12.95 34.32 13.59
N LEU A 628 -12.51 33.72 12.48
CA LEU A 628 -13.40 33.21 11.45
C LEU A 628 -13.96 31.85 11.86
N THR A 629 -15.29 31.71 11.76
CA THR A 629 -15.99 30.43 12.02
C THR A 629 -16.24 29.62 10.74
N SER A 630 -15.88 30.15 9.56
CA SER A 630 -15.96 29.46 8.28
C SER A 630 -14.80 29.88 7.38
N ALA A 631 -14.45 29.03 6.40
CA ALA A 631 -13.39 29.34 5.43
C ALA A 631 -13.82 30.31 4.31
N THR A 632 -15.08 30.75 4.31
CA THR A 632 -15.62 31.67 3.31
C THR A 632 -15.05 33.08 3.51
N ILE A 633 -14.46 33.63 2.45
CA ILE A 633 -13.90 34.98 2.42
C ILE A 633 -14.40 35.76 1.21
N TYR A 634 -14.43 37.09 1.32
CA TYR A 634 -14.97 37.97 0.28
C TYR A 634 -13.91 38.92 -0.28
N PRO A 635 -13.90 39.19 -1.60
CA PRO A 635 -13.00 40.19 -2.17
C PRO A 635 -13.14 41.54 -1.45
N GLY A 636 -12.01 42.13 -1.05
CA GLY A 636 -11.93 43.35 -0.26
C GLY A 636 -11.88 43.15 1.26
N GLN A 637 -12.14 41.93 1.76
CA GLN A 637 -11.95 41.60 3.18
C GLN A 637 -10.46 41.71 3.55
N ILE A 638 -10.17 42.27 4.73
CA ILE A 638 -8.81 42.36 5.24
C ILE A 638 -8.60 41.27 6.28
N LEU A 639 -7.62 40.40 6.06
CA LEU A 639 -7.23 39.31 6.95
C LEU A 639 -5.89 39.61 7.58
N LYS A 640 -5.76 39.31 8.88
CA LYS A 640 -4.48 39.22 9.58
C LYS A 640 -3.83 37.88 9.25
N LEU A 641 -2.62 37.88 8.73
CA LEU A 641 -1.84 36.67 8.48
C LEU A 641 -0.70 36.61 9.51
N PRO A 642 -0.43 35.45 10.12
CA PRO A 642 0.74 35.28 10.97
C PRO A 642 2.02 35.57 10.19
N LYS A 643 3.03 36.14 10.86
CA LYS A 643 4.36 36.37 10.27
C LYS A 643 5.23 35.13 10.29
#